data_AF-A0A409YPN7-F1
#
_entry.id   AF-A0A409YPN7-F1
#
_cell.length_a   1.000
_cell.length_b   1.000
_cell.length_c   1.000
_cell.angle_alpha   90.00
_cell.angle_beta   90.00
_cell.angle_gamma   90.00
#
_symmetry.space_group_name_H-M   'P 1'
#
loop_
_entity.id
_entity.type
_entity.pdbx_description
1 polymer ?
#
loop_
_entity_poly.entity_id
_entity_poly.type
_entity_poly.pdbx_seq_one_letter_code
_entity_poly.pdbx_strand_id
1 'polypeptide(L)'
;MDNPGWHAYRRAQKEEEALARDRDYRNSYYAPPNDDVAPMEETFIGGFRNHPHPVAMGPPSPRPPVPPKDYPYPQPIQNAPSNQTQSTISTKHLTQMSAVERSQKLRVARMEPHLQFMCGPLLRYDTIDEHGVWHGAALVVSQYSLFLRFLASADSGSVYEPFPSLNYSWDPSAPPPLHQRKPTGDSYPSPVNHSHSQSSTNDFQSVNNLSTTTSRPSTVQKLHSAASYELGPHPADPHSTILPASPTVSVLGNNTYPFSVSEPTSFAASPNGYPATNNGDLPPGTRSETVAGQELWVYGGTGGTFTFWRFLIKVPLGEHEMAVRYSVNHGQQLEFWVPGRNQNMRWAAHSCNGFSAGVNPDDFRGPGFKSGYDPVWMDLLSKHQETPFHLLVGGGDQLYCDSLMREAEMQDWSSKMKPEERKQYPLTEEIESTIDRFFFNHYCQAFRSGAFARANCSIPMANMCDDHGEPYFWFRISIDGFGSYPDDMQRAPVFRQIGARGYFFFLLFQCFINVEIDGVSDLPGKHTFKSTIIGQPGPYVRFPSHSTLHRLGPQTYMLMLDCRAERKKEQVCSREQYQKVFGRLNSLPMGVEHLVVQLGIPIAYPRMVFLETALESKFNPLVALGRNGSLGLSGFVNKFNAEAELLDDLNDHWTARSHKKERNWLVEQLQNFARIKHIRVTFISGDVHCGAVGLFKTLRLKGKPEIAPQNDHKWMANIVTSAIVNTPPPNGVITLVSSLASKVHKTMHSSETDEIMVPIFEKEPSNGQPRKQKYIMGARNWCRVEWNQENGDMIFELRVEKQKGYGVTTGYPMVVPPPVW
;
A
#
# COMPACT_ATOMS: atom_id res chain seq x y z
N MET A 1 53.75 -12.86 -29.90
CA MET A 1 52.91 -11.93 -30.68
C MET A 1 52.89 -10.59 -29.96
N ASP A 2 54.02 -9.86 -29.98
CA ASP A 2 54.32 -8.85 -28.97
C ASP A 2 54.78 -7.56 -29.62
N ASN A 3 53.82 -6.74 -30.05
CA ASN A 3 54.05 -5.37 -30.47
C ASN A 3 53.00 -4.47 -29.78
N PRO A 4 53.40 -3.53 -28.90
CA PRO A 4 52.48 -2.69 -28.14
C PRO A 4 51.75 -1.71 -29.06
N GLY A 5 50.60 -2.16 -29.57
CA GLY A 5 49.79 -1.45 -30.56
C GLY A 5 48.87 -2.38 -31.36
N TRP A 6 49.18 -3.69 -31.45
CA TRP A 6 48.42 -4.66 -32.25
C TRP A 6 46.92 -4.69 -31.91
N HIS A 7 46.56 -4.64 -30.62
CA HIS A 7 45.17 -4.59 -30.16
C HIS A 7 44.44 -3.25 -30.40
N ALA A 8 45.18 -2.16 -30.62
CA ALA A 8 44.61 -0.88 -31.04
C ALA A 8 44.39 -0.87 -32.56
N TYR A 9 45.38 -1.33 -33.34
CA TYR A 9 45.29 -1.45 -34.79
C TYR A 9 44.12 -2.35 -35.22
N ARG A 10 43.98 -3.54 -34.61
CA ARG A 10 42.82 -4.44 -34.83
C ARG A 10 41.47 -3.87 -34.40
N ARG A 11 41.43 -2.80 -33.59
CA ARG A 11 40.19 -2.16 -33.15
C ARG A 11 39.77 -1.08 -34.14
N ALA A 12 40.70 -0.19 -34.48
CA ALA A 12 40.49 0.81 -35.54
C ALA A 12 40.09 0.15 -36.87
N GLN A 13 40.78 -0.92 -37.28
CA GLN A 13 40.45 -1.65 -38.51
C GLN A 13 39.04 -2.27 -38.48
N LYS A 14 38.54 -2.68 -37.30
CA LYS A 14 37.15 -3.16 -37.14
C LYS A 14 36.11 -2.04 -37.16
N GLU A 15 36.46 -0.86 -36.64
CA GLU A 15 35.58 0.32 -36.66
C GLU A 15 35.49 0.89 -38.08
N GLU A 16 36.59 0.85 -38.84
CA GLU A 16 36.65 1.21 -40.26
C GLU A 16 35.85 0.22 -41.14
N GLU A 17 35.97 -1.09 -40.90
CA GLU A 17 35.11 -2.11 -41.53
C GLU A 17 33.62 -1.95 -41.22
N ALA A 18 33.26 -1.38 -40.06
CA ALA A 18 31.87 -1.13 -39.68
C ALA A 18 31.33 0.13 -40.38
N LEU A 19 32.13 1.21 -40.41
CA LEU A 19 31.80 2.46 -41.10
C LEU A 19 31.67 2.29 -42.63
N ALA A 20 32.42 1.35 -43.22
CA ALA A 20 32.25 0.97 -44.63
C ALA A 20 30.87 0.38 -44.91
N ARG A 21 30.37 -0.53 -44.07
CA ARG A 21 29.06 -1.19 -44.24
C ARG A 21 27.89 -0.22 -44.07
N ASP A 22 28.02 0.75 -43.16
CA ASP A 22 27.00 1.79 -42.90
C ASP A 22 26.89 2.82 -44.04
N ARG A 23 27.86 2.85 -44.98
CA ARG A 23 27.77 3.63 -46.23
C ARG A 23 27.01 2.88 -47.33
N ASP A 24 27.31 1.60 -47.56
CA ASP A 24 26.59 0.80 -48.56
C ASP A 24 25.10 0.68 -48.22
N TYR A 25 24.75 0.55 -46.93
CA TYR A 25 23.36 0.45 -46.51
C TYR A 25 22.54 1.72 -46.80
N ARG A 26 23.16 2.91 -46.80
CA ARG A 26 22.48 4.20 -47.03
C ARG A 26 22.21 4.55 -48.50
N ASN A 27 22.86 3.88 -49.45
CA ASN A 27 22.77 4.23 -50.87
C ASN A 27 21.76 3.38 -51.69
N SER A 28 21.07 2.40 -51.07
CA SER A 28 20.37 1.34 -51.81
C SER A 28 18.87 1.56 -52.07
N TYR A 29 18.20 2.50 -51.38
CA TYR A 29 16.76 2.74 -51.54
C TYR A 29 16.38 4.23 -51.55
N TYR A 30 16.50 4.87 -52.71
CA TYR A 30 15.83 6.14 -53.05
C TYR A 30 15.44 6.14 -54.54
N ALA A 31 14.19 5.82 -54.84
CA ALA A 31 13.57 5.97 -56.17
C ALA A 31 12.04 6.04 -56.03
N PRO A 32 11.37 7.17 -56.36
CA PRO A 32 9.91 7.27 -56.48
C PRO A 32 9.45 6.83 -57.89
N PRO A 33 8.16 6.47 -58.10
CA PRO A 33 7.18 7.52 -58.49
C PRO A 33 5.70 7.26 -58.09
N ASN A 34 4.87 8.30 -58.26
CA ASN A 34 3.50 8.39 -58.83
C ASN A 34 2.56 7.16 -58.88
N ASP A 35 1.22 7.24 -58.73
CA ASP A 35 0.23 8.30 -58.42
C ASP A 35 -1.01 7.58 -57.76
N ASP A 36 -2.24 8.06 -57.52
CA ASP A 36 -3.07 9.22 -57.97
C ASP A 36 -4.16 9.54 -56.90
N VAL A 37 -5.01 10.57 -57.10
CA VAL A 37 -6.08 10.98 -56.16
C VAL A 37 -7.45 11.23 -56.83
N ALA A 38 -8.49 10.52 -56.37
CA ALA A 38 -9.91 10.83 -56.65
C ALA A 38 -10.83 10.45 -55.44
N PRO A 39 -12.03 11.05 -55.26
CA PRO A 39 -12.55 11.31 -53.91
C PRO A 39 -13.95 10.78 -53.55
N MET A 40 -14.20 10.72 -52.23
CA MET A 40 -15.48 10.79 -51.49
C MET A 40 -16.66 9.86 -51.83
N GLU A 41 -17.28 9.32 -50.77
CA GLU A 41 -18.66 9.74 -50.43
C GLU A 41 -18.90 9.61 -48.91
N GLU A 42 -19.55 10.62 -48.30
CA GLU A 42 -20.14 10.52 -46.96
C GLU A 42 -21.62 10.12 -47.09
N THR A 43 -22.13 9.27 -46.19
CA THR A 43 -23.57 9.27 -45.90
C THR A 43 -23.87 8.86 -44.46
N PHE A 44 -24.99 9.36 -43.96
CA PHE A 44 -25.38 9.40 -42.55
C PHE A 44 -26.52 8.41 -42.25
N ILE A 45 -27.00 8.42 -40.99
CA ILE A 45 -28.16 7.69 -40.43
C ILE A 45 -27.85 6.26 -39.95
N GLY A 46 -28.03 6.03 -38.64
CA GLY A 46 -28.07 4.70 -38.03
C GLY A 46 -29.50 4.21 -37.76
N GLY A 47 -29.65 2.96 -37.33
CA GLY A 47 -30.96 2.41 -36.97
C GLY A 47 -30.91 1.07 -36.25
N PHE A 48 -31.65 0.94 -35.15
CA PHE A 48 -31.92 -0.33 -34.49
C PHE A 48 -32.81 -1.23 -35.36
N ARG A 49 -32.48 -2.52 -35.49
CA ARG A 49 -33.49 -3.61 -35.36
C ARG A 49 -32.89 -5.00 -35.21
N ASN A 50 -33.47 -5.76 -34.29
CA ASN A 50 -33.38 -7.22 -34.24
C ASN A 50 -34.10 -7.84 -35.44
N HIS A 51 -33.74 -9.07 -35.84
CA HIS A 51 -34.73 -10.14 -36.04
C HIS A 51 -34.11 -11.54 -35.80
N PRO A 52 -34.87 -12.55 -35.30
CA PRO A 52 -34.33 -13.84 -34.86
C PRO A 52 -34.71 -15.03 -35.77
N HIS A 53 -33.97 -16.14 -35.71
CA HIS A 53 -34.36 -17.46 -36.24
C HIS A 53 -33.80 -18.63 -35.38
N PRO A 54 -34.39 -19.85 -35.41
CA PRO A 54 -34.82 -20.50 -34.15
C PRO A 54 -34.58 -22.02 -33.99
N VAL A 55 -35.11 -22.59 -32.89
CA VAL A 55 -35.30 -24.04 -32.56
C VAL A 55 -34.00 -24.72 -32.04
N ALA A 56 -33.99 -25.59 -31.01
CA ALA A 56 -35.02 -26.51 -30.48
C ALA A 56 -35.25 -26.48 -28.94
N MET A 57 -36.34 -27.11 -28.49
CA MET A 57 -36.72 -27.24 -27.07
C MET A 57 -36.52 -28.67 -26.52
N GLY A 58 -36.24 -28.77 -25.21
CA GLY A 58 -36.49 -29.95 -24.38
C GLY A 58 -37.71 -29.77 -23.46
N PRO A 59 -38.30 -30.84 -22.89
CA PRO A 59 -39.52 -30.77 -22.10
C PRO A 59 -39.30 -30.19 -20.69
N PRO A 60 -40.26 -29.40 -20.14
CA PRO A 60 -40.12 -28.76 -18.83
C PRO A 60 -40.63 -29.63 -17.66
N SER A 61 -39.94 -29.55 -16.51
CA SER A 61 -40.38 -30.15 -15.24
C SER A 61 -41.54 -29.37 -14.58
N PRO A 62 -42.36 -29.98 -13.70
CA PRO A 62 -43.51 -29.33 -13.07
C PRO A 62 -43.13 -28.17 -12.13
N ARG A 63 -44.01 -27.16 -12.04
CA ARG A 63 -43.89 -26.05 -11.07
C ARG A 63 -44.70 -26.36 -9.79
N PRO A 64 -44.26 -25.89 -8.61
CA PRO A 64 -45.08 -25.92 -7.39
C PRO A 64 -46.31 -24.99 -7.51
N PRO A 65 -47.38 -25.24 -6.73
CA PRO A 65 -48.64 -24.50 -6.84
C PRO A 65 -48.56 -23.06 -6.31
N VAL A 66 -49.38 -22.19 -6.88
CA VAL A 66 -49.57 -20.79 -6.45
C VAL A 66 -50.59 -20.74 -5.30
N PRO A 67 -50.37 -19.96 -4.23
CA PRO A 67 -51.36 -19.80 -3.16
C PRO A 67 -52.64 -19.09 -3.65
N PRO A 68 -53.80 -19.31 -3.01
CA PRO A 68 -55.07 -18.72 -3.43
C PRO A 68 -55.07 -17.19 -3.44
N LYS A 69 -55.81 -16.60 -4.38
CA LYS A 69 -56.29 -15.22 -4.26
C LYS A 69 -57.39 -15.19 -3.22
N ASP A 70 -57.07 -14.76 -1.99
CA ASP A 70 -57.96 -14.00 -1.10
C ASP A 70 -57.21 -13.64 0.19
N TYR A 71 -56.78 -12.37 0.31
CA TYR A 71 -56.29 -11.77 1.55
C TYR A 71 -56.70 -10.28 1.58
N PRO A 72 -57.33 -9.78 2.66
CA PRO A 72 -57.90 -8.43 2.68
C PRO A 72 -56.85 -7.34 2.91
N TYR A 73 -57.08 -6.16 2.32
CA TYR A 73 -56.33 -4.94 2.58
C TYR A 73 -56.61 -4.40 4.00
N PRO A 74 -55.59 -4.13 4.83
CA PRO A 74 -55.71 -3.26 5.99
C PRO A 74 -55.80 -1.79 5.56
N GLN A 75 -56.75 -1.04 6.11
CA GLN A 75 -56.85 0.42 5.97
C GLN A 75 -55.82 1.13 6.86
N PRO A 76 -55.42 2.39 6.56
CA PRO A 76 -54.37 3.08 7.31
C PRO A 76 -54.83 3.48 8.71
N ILE A 77 -54.04 3.11 9.73
CA ILE A 77 -54.23 3.53 11.12
C ILE A 77 -53.45 4.83 11.36
N GLN A 78 -54.10 5.84 11.93
CA GLN A 78 -53.47 7.12 12.28
C GLN A 78 -52.71 7.05 13.61
N ASN A 79 -51.61 7.79 13.68
CA ASN A 79 -50.99 8.38 14.88
C ASN A 79 -50.74 7.48 16.12
N ALA A 80 -49.48 7.07 16.29
CA ALA A 80 -48.89 6.74 17.60
C ALA A 80 -47.46 7.33 17.67
N PRO A 81 -46.96 7.76 18.86
CA PRO A 81 -45.78 8.62 18.94
C PRO A 81 -44.44 7.88 18.84
N SER A 82 -43.48 8.49 18.14
CA SER A 82 -42.11 8.00 17.98
C SER A 82 -41.25 8.32 19.20
N ASN A 83 -41.18 7.41 20.17
CA ASN A 83 -40.23 7.48 21.28
C ASN A 83 -39.78 6.07 21.72
N GLN A 84 -38.74 5.52 21.07
CA GLN A 84 -38.03 4.34 21.55
C GLN A 84 -36.52 4.52 21.36
N THR A 85 -35.81 4.55 22.48
CA THR A 85 -34.34 4.42 22.56
C THR A 85 -33.89 3.05 22.05
N GLN A 86 -32.68 2.96 21.50
CA GLN A 86 -32.08 1.68 21.08
C GLN A 86 -31.94 0.73 22.28
N SER A 87 -32.83 -0.26 22.36
CA SER A 87 -32.69 -1.38 23.30
C SER A 87 -31.93 -2.52 22.64
N THR A 88 -31.08 -3.20 23.40
CA THR A 88 -30.32 -4.37 22.94
C THR A 88 -31.26 -5.56 22.76
N ILE A 89 -31.73 -5.78 21.53
CA ILE A 89 -32.71 -6.83 21.21
C ILE A 89 -32.09 -8.22 21.42
N SER A 90 -32.65 -8.99 22.36
CA SER A 90 -32.23 -10.37 22.60
C SER A 90 -32.45 -11.26 21.37
N THR A 91 -31.50 -12.15 21.09
CA THR A 91 -31.55 -13.11 19.97
C THR A 91 -32.83 -13.94 19.95
N LYS A 92 -33.36 -14.30 21.14
CA LYS A 92 -34.63 -15.05 21.28
C LYS A 92 -35.84 -14.28 20.74
N HIS A 93 -35.81 -12.95 20.84
CA HIS A 93 -36.87 -12.09 20.33
C HIS A 93 -36.78 -11.96 18.80
N LEU A 94 -35.56 -11.86 18.23
CA LEU A 94 -35.35 -11.90 16.77
C LEU A 94 -35.86 -13.21 16.15
N THR A 95 -35.63 -14.37 16.79
CA THR A 95 -36.12 -15.66 16.29
C THR A 95 -37.64 -15.82 16.30
N GLN A 96 -38.37 -14.95 17.00
CA GLN A 96 -39.84 -14.92 17.04
C GLN A 96 -40.46 -13.97 16.00
N MET A 97 -39.65 -13.17 15.32
CA MET A 97 -40.08 -12.21 14.31
C MET A 97 -40.08 -12.82 12.89
N SER A 98 -41.04 -12.42 12.07
CA SER A 98 -41.07 -12.77 10.64
C SER A 98 -39.80 -12.28 9.92
N ALA A 99 -39.53 -12.82 8.72
CA ALA A 99 -38.39 -12.36 7.91
C ALA A 99 -38.49 -10.86 7.58
N VAL A 100 -39.70 -10.32 7.41
CA VAL A 100 -39.96 -8.90 7.14
C VAL A 100 -39.68 -8.04 8.38
N GLU A 101 -40.20 -8.43 9.55
CA GLU A 101 -39.96 -7.69 10.80
C GLU A 101 -38.50 -7.73 11.22
N ARG A 102 -37.80 -8.87 11.03
CA ARG A 102 -36.34 -8.94 11.21
C ARG A 102 -35.62 -8.02 10.24
N SER A 103 -35.96 -8.05 8.95
CA SER A 103 -35.39 -7.16 7.95
C SER A 103 -35.60 -5.68 8.28
N GLN A 104 -36.74 -5.31 8.88
CA GLN A 104 -37.05 -3.94 9.31
C GLN A 104 -36.32 -3.54 10.60
N LYS A 105 -36.25 -4.42 11.61
CA LYS A 105 -35.58 -4.14 12.91
C LYS A 105 -34.06 -4.29 12.90
N LEU A 106 -33.50 -5.01 11.92
CA LEU A 106 -32.06 -5.15 11.69
C LEU A 106 -31.55 -4.24 10.55
N ARG A 107 -32.28 -3.16 10.23
CA ARG A 107 -31.85 -2.21 9.19
C ARG A 107 -30.53 -1.53 9.59
N VAL A 108 -29.46 -1.93 8.90
CA VAL A 108 -28.33 -1.03 8.60
C VAL A 108 -28.89 0.29 8.04
N ALA A 109 -28.28 1.42 8.40
CA ALA A 109 -28.69 2.75 7.94
C ALA A 109 -28.93 2.74 6.42
N ARG A 110 -30.18 2.91 5.99
CA ARG A 110 -30.56 2.83 4.58
C ARG A 110 -29.99 4.04 3.86
N MET A 111 -29.15 3.79 2.86
CA MET A 111 -28.76 4.82 1.91
C MET A 111 -29.98 5.23 1.08
N GLU A 112 -30.19 6.54 0.96
CA GLU A 112 -31.23 7.17 0.16
C GLU A 112 -30.57 8.24 -0.75
N PRO A 113 -30.55 8.04 -2.08
CA PRO A 113 -30.96 6.84 -2.81
C PRO A 113 -30.07 5.62 -2.51
N HIS A 114 -30.61 4.40 -2.67
CA HIS A 114 -29.90 3.17 -2.29
C HIS A 114 -28.72 2.87 -3.23
N LEU A 115 -27.56 2.50 -2.66
CA LEU A 115 -26.38 2.05 -3.39
C LEU A 115 -25.92 0.66 -2.93
N GLN A 116 -25.50 -0.16 -3.89
CA GLN A 116 -24.89 -1.46 -3.65
C GLN A 116 -23.37 -1.34 -3.86
N PHE A 117 -22.59 -1.19 -2.79
CA PHE A 117 -21.14 -1.05 -2.89
C PHE A 117 -20.43 -2.36 -3.27
N MET A 118 -19.55 -2.27 -4.27
CA MET A 118 -18.53 -3.26 -4.61
C MET A 118 -17.18 -2.95 -3.95
N CYS A 119 -16.87 -1.67 -3.74
CA CYS A 119 -15.67 -1.23 -3.04
C CYS A 119 -15.88 0.15 -2.40
N GLY A 120 -15.13 0.43 -1.32
CA GLY A 120 -15.18 1.69 -0.59
C GLY A 120 -16.31 1.82 0.45
N PRO A 121 -16.47 3.02 1.05
CA PRO A 121 -15.73 4.25 0.75
C PRO A 121 -14.22 4.15 1.00
N LEU A 122 -13.42 4.55 0.01
CA LEU A 122 -11.97 4.72 0.12
C LEU A 122 -11.67 6.22 0.23
N LEU A 123 -10.72 6.63 1.07
CA LEU A 123 -10.30 8.03 1.22
C LEU A 123 -8.92 8.27 0.59
N ARG A 124 -8.75 9.40 -0.11
CA ARG A 124 -7.47 9.90 -0.65
C ARG A 124 -7.16 11.29 -0.12
N TYR A 125 -5.88 11.56 0.14
CA TYR A 125 -5.33 12.89 0.34
C TYR A 125 -4.71 13.51 -0.93
N ASP A 126 -4.81 14.84 -1.06
CA ASP A 126 -4.11 15.63 -2.08
C ASP A 126 -3.10 16.59 -1.45
N THR A 127 -3.54 17.68 -0.82
CA THR A 127 -2.63 18.69 -0.25
C THR A 127 -3.36 19.65 0.70
N ILE A 128 -2.60 20.45 1.45
CA ILE A 128 -3.10 21.64 2.15
C ILE A 128 -2.63 22.88 1.38
N ASP A 129 -3.57 23.70 0.90
CA ASP A 129 -3.21 24.88 0.12
C ASP A 129 -2.75 26.08 0.96
N GLU A 130 -2.38 27.17 0.29
CA GLU A 130 -1.91 28.42 0.90
C GLU A 130 -2.97 29.11 1.78
N HIS A 131 -4.26 28.83 1.57
CA HIS A 131 -5.34 29.34 2.42
C HIS A 131 -5.56 28.49 3.67
N GLY A 132 -4.86 27.36 3.80
CA GLY A 132 -5.04 26.39 4.88
C GLY A 132 -6.32 25.56 4.73
N VAL A 133 -6.72 25.26 3.50
CA VAL A 133 -7.76 24.27 3.20
C VAL A 133 -7.09 22.94 2.88
N TRP A 134 -7.51 21.88 3.58
CA TRP A 134 -7.16 20.49 3.26
C TRP A 134 -8.01 20.02 2.08
N HIS A 135 -7.36 19.46 1.07
CA HIS A 135 -8.00 18.88 -0.12
C HIS A 135 -7.76 17.37 -0.11
N GLY A 136 -8.82 16.63 -0.40
CA GLY A 136 -8.80 15.18 -0.59
C GLY A 136 -10.01 14.72 -1.39
N ALA A 137 -10.24 13.42 -1.40
CA ALA A 137 -11.39 12.83 -2.07
C ALA A 137 -11.85 11.54 -1.40
N ALA A 138 -13.07 11.13 -1.69
CA ALA A 138 -13.56 9.78 -1.44
C ALA A 138 -13.94 9.09 -2.76
N LEU A 139 -13.76 7.77 -2.83
CA LEU A 139 -14.17 6.92 -3.95
C LEU A 139 -15.11 5.82 -3.45
N VAL A 140 -16.21 5.56 -4.17
CA VAL A 140 -17.00 4.33 -4.05
C VAL A 140 -17.16 3.69 -5.42
N VAL A 141 -17.27 2.37 -5.45
CA VAL A 141 -17.64 1.60 -6.65
C VAL A 141 -19.01 0.97 -6.38
N SER A 142 -20.02 1.27 -7.20
CA SER A 142 -21.40 0.81 -7.00
C SER A 142 -21.90 -0.06 -8.16
N GLN A 143 -22.62 -1.15 -7.87
CA GLN A 143 -23.23 -2.02 -8.88
C GLN A 143 -24.61 -1.52 -9.30
N TYR A 144 -24.85 -1.46 -10.60
CA TYR A 144 -26.17 -1.27 -11.21
C TYR A 144 -26.54 -2.49 -12.04
N SER A 145 -27.77 -2.99 -11.86
CA SER A 145 -28.29 -4.14 -12.61
C SER A 145 -29.74 -3.90 -13.00
N LEU A 146 -29.98 -3.76 -14.31
CA LEU A 146 -31.32 -3.62 -14.86
C LEU A 146 -32.15 -4.90 -14.63
N PHE A 147 -31.49 -6.07 -14.67
CA PHE A 147 -32.13 -7.38 -14.54
C PHE A 147 -32.70 -7.64 -13.13
N LEU A 148 -31.96 -7.25 -12.09
CA LEU A 148 -32.38 -7.42 -10.69
C LEU A 148 -33.58 -6.52 -10.32
N ARG A 149 -33.71 -5.32 -10.92
CA ARG A 149 -34.92 -4.48 -10.78
C ARG A 149 -36.20 -5.18 -11.25
N PHE A 150 -36.13 -6.05 -12.27
CA PHE A 150 -37.31 -6.73 -12.82
C PHE A 150 -37.62 -8.09 -12.20
N LEU A 151 -36.65 -8.75 -11.55
CA LEU A 151 -36.81 -10.10 -10.99
C LEU A 151 -36.89 -10.14 -9.45
N ALA A 152 -37.58 -9.13 -8.90
CA ALA A 152 -38.14 -9.11 -7.54
C ALA A 152 -37.15 -9.03 -6.36
N SER A 153 -36.38 -7.94 -6.27
CA SER A 153 -36.46 -7.09 -5.06
C SER A 153 -35.97 -5.66 -5.32
N ALA A 154 -36.65 -4.65 -4.74
CA ALA A 154 -36.25 -3.25 -4.88
C ALA A 154 -34.91 -2.92 -4.18
N ASP A 155 -34.43 -3.81 -3.30
CA ASP A 155 -33.18 -3.67 -2.55
C ASP A 155 -31.98 -4.36 -3.23
N SER A 156 -32.08 -4.76 -4.51
CA SER A 156 -31.07 -5.57 -5.23
C SER A 156 -30.33 -4.87 -6.38
N GLY A 157 -30.17 -3.56 -6.30
CA GLY A 157 -29.32 -2.80 -7.23
C GLY A 157 -29.36 -1.29 -6.96
N SER A 158 -28.32 -0.57 -7.39
CA SER A 158 -28.21 0.86 -7.08
C SER A 158 -29.29 1.73 -7.76
N VAL A 159 -29.54 2.88 -7.13
CA VAL A 159 -30.39 3.96 -7.60
C VAL A 159 -29.51 5.20 -7.73
N TYR A 160 -29.40 5.75 -8.94
CA TYR A 160 -28.56 6.91 -9.26
C TYR A 160 -29.36 8.18 -9.55
N GLU A 161 -30.64 8.22 -9.15
CA GLU A 161 -31.49 9.41 -9.23
C GLU A 161 -32.04 9.72 -7.82
N PRO A 162 -31.66 10.86 -7.20
CA PRO A 162 -30.57 11.77 -7.61
C PRO A 162 -29.21 11.07 -7.67
N PHE A 163 -28.21 11.69 -8.32
CA PHE A 163 -26.85 11.17 -8.30
C PHE A 163 -26.33 10.99 -6.85
N PRO A 164 -25.43 10.03 -6.60
CA PRO A 164 -24.82 9.85 -5.29
C PRO A 164 -24.28 11.16 -4.70
N SER A 165 -24.37 11.30 -3.39
CA SER A 165 -23.84 12.43 -2.64
C SER A 165 -23.05 11.95 -1.43
N LEU A 166 -22.04 12.72 -1.05
CA LEU A 166 -21.32 12.55 0.20
C LEU A 166 -21.55 13.81 1.04
N ASN A 167 -22.14 13.62 2.22
CA ASN A 167 -22.30 14.65 3.22
C ASN A 167 -21.12 14.55 4.20
N TYR A 168 -20.45 15.65 4.53
CA TYR A 168 -19.43 15.69 5.58
C TYR A 168 -19.60 16.89 6.51
N SER A 169 -19.18 16.73 7.77
CA SER A 169 -19.25 17.76 8.79
C SER A 169 -18.03 17.74 9.72
N TRP A 170 -17.66 18.92 10.20
CA TRP A 170 -16.51 19.17 11.08
C TRP A 170 -16.78 20.40 11.95
N ASP A 171 -16.12 20.51 13.10
CA ASP A 171 -16.32 21.62 14.04
C ASP A 171 -14.99 22.35 14.32
N PRO A 172 -14.75 23.53 13.72
CA PRO A 172 -13.55 24.34 13.98
C PRO A 172 -13.46 24.94 15.38
N SER A 173 -14.51 24.83 16.19
CA SER A 173 -14.62 25.36 17.55
C SER A 173 -14.69 24.26 18.62
N ALA A 174 -14.70 22.99 18.23
CA ALA A 174 -14.61 21.88 19.17
C ALA A 174 -13.27 21.94 19.94
N PRO A 175 -13.24 21.61 21.24
CA PRO A 175 -12.01 21.55 22.02
C PRO A 175 -11.09 20.45 21.49
N PRO A 176 -9.75 20.56 21.69
CA PRO A 176 -8.80 19.51 21.35
C PRO A 176 -9.25 18.14 21.88
N PRO A 177 -9.19 17.07 21.07
CA PRO A 177 -9.59 15.75 21.53
C PRO A 177 -8.70 15.27 22.68
N LEU A 178 -9.31 14.69 23.71
CA LEU A 178 -8.60 14.04 24.82
C LEU A 178 -8.07 12.67 24.40
N HIS A 179 -7.04 12.66 23.55
CA HIS A 179 -6.30 11.45 23.18
C HIS A 179 -5.68 10.79 24.41
N GLN A 180 -5.77 9.46 24.53
CA GLN A 180 -5.22 8.72 25.66
C GLN A 180 -3.70 8.59 25.56
N ARG A 181 -2.99 9.70 25.72
CA ARG A 181 -1.51 9.78 25.73
C ARG A 181 -0.94 9.15 27.01
N LYS A 182 -1.10 7.82 27.15
CA LYS A 182 -0.29 7.01 28.08
C LYS A 182 1.18 7.31 27.77
N PRO A 183 2.00 7.71 28.76
CA PRO A 183 3.43 7.85 28.55
C PRO A 183 4.00 6.52 28.04
N THR A 184 4.66 6.55 26.89
CA THR A 184 5.54 5.45 26.47
C THR A 184 6.66 5.37 27.50
N GLY A 185 6.64 4.32 28.32
CA GLY A 185 7.57 4.16 29.46
C GLY A 185 9.05 4.01 29.06
N ASP A 186 9.33 3.91 27.77
CA ASP A 186 10.66 3.95 27.18
C ASP A 186 11.19 5.38 27.12
N SER A 187 11.76 5.87 28.23
CA SER A 187 12.57 7.08 28.23
C SER A 187 13.78 6.89 27.31
N TYR A 188 13.77 7.52 26.13
CA TYR A 188 14.81 7.36 25.13
C TYR A 188 16.20 7.73 25.70
N PRO A 189 17.20 6.82 25.65
CA PRO A 189 18.55 7.14 26.09
C PRO A 189 19.19 8.11 25.11
N SER A 190 19.72 9.22 25.62
CA SER A 190 20.53 10.17 24.84
C SER A 190 21.70 9.46 24.13
N PRO A 191 22.14 9.93 22.94
CA PRO A 191 23.17 9.27 22.15
C PRO A 191 24.46 9.08 22.95
N VAL A 192 24.88 7.81 23.08
CA VAL A 192 26.03 7.43 23.90
C VAL A 192 27.34 7.84 23.22
N ASN A 193 28.01 8.84 23.78
CA ASN A 193 29.39 9.18 23.43
C ASN A 193 30.33 8.03 23.85
N HIS A 194 30.90 7.31 22.88
CA HIS A 194 31.90 6.27 23.14
C HIS A 194 33.28 6.87 23.48
N SER A 195 33.53 7.12 24.76
CA SER A 195 34.88 7.25 25.32
C SER A 195 35.28 5.96 26.04
N HIS A 196 36.42 5.36 25.66
CA HIS A 196 36.95 4.18 26.34
C HIS A 196 37.74 4.55 27.60
N SER A 197 37.47 3.84 28.69
CA SER A 197 38.42 3.58 29.79
C SER A 197 38.26 2.13 30.25
N GLN A 198 39.33 1.56 30.83
CA GLN A 198 39.44 0.13 31.19
C GLN A 198 39.38 -0.08 32.71
N SER A 199 39.45 -1.35 33.12
CA SER A 199 39.64 -1.89 34.49
C SER A 199 38.35 -2.11 35.32
N SER A 200 38.29 -3.05 36.29
CA SER A 200 38.99 -4.36 36.41
C SER A 200 38.39 -5.21 37.56
N THR A 201 38.50 -6.54 37.44
CA THR A 201 38.57 -7.56 38.52
C THR A 201 37.45 -7.70 39.59
N ASN A 202 36.95 -8.93 39.71
CA ASN A 202 36.60 -9.63 40.96
C ASN A 202 35.32 -9.19 41.74
N ASP A 203 34.71 -9.99 42.62
CA ASP A 203 35.12 -11.30 43.19
C ASP A 203 33.94 -12.29 43.45
N PHE A 204 34.25 -13.50 43.95
CA PHE A 204 33.32 -14.56 44.36
C PHE A 204 32.57 -14.25 45.67
N GLN A 205 31.36 -14.80 45.84
CA GLN A 205 31.09 -15.82 46.89
C GLN A 205 29.75 -16.54 46.73
N SER A 206 29.61 -17.69 47.41
CA SER A 206 28.45 -18.59 47.35
C SER A 206 27.96 -18.95 48.76
N VAL A 207 26.66 -19.22 48.89
CA VAL A 207 26.07 -19.92 50.04
C VAL A 207 25.05 -20.94 49.52
N ASN A 208 25.25 -22.22 49.86
CA ASN A 208 24.30 -23.29 49.57
C ASN A 208 23.26 -23.42 50.69
N ASN A 209 22.05 -23.87 50.35
CA ASN A 209 21.32 -24.80 51.21
C ASN A 209 20.33 -25.68 50.44
N LEU A 210 20.35 -26.96 50.76
CA LEU A 210 19.35 -27.97 50.39
C LEU A 210 18.13 -27.85 51.33
N SER A 211 16.94 -28.40 51.07
CA SER A 211 16.29 -28.88 49.85
C SER A 211 14.85 -29.29 50.19
N THR A 212 13.88 -29.14 49.28
CA THR A 212 12.71 -30.05 49.23
C THR A 212 12.01 -29.95 47.88
N THR A 213 11.51 -31.08 47.38
CA THR A 213 10.86 -31.18 46.06
C THR A 213 9.37 -30.86 46.14
N THR A 214 8.89 -29.96 45.27
CA THR A 214 7.49 -29.95 44.83
C THR A 214 7.42 -29.39 43.41
N SER A 215 6.75 -30.12 42.52
CA SER A 215 6.65 -29.78 41.10
C SER A 215 5.70 -28.59 40.87
N ARG A 216 6.25 -27.42 40.49
CA ARG A 216 5.46 -26.32 39.95
C ARG A 216 5.29 -26.49 38.44
N PRO A 217 4.05 -26.36 37.90
CA PRO A 217 3.83 -26.31 36.45
C PRO A 217 4.41 -25.01 35.84
N SER A 218 4.56 -25.01 34.52
CA SER A 218 5.32 -24.00 33.78
C SER A 218 4.68 -22.61 33.74
N THR A 219 5.52 -21.57 33.90
CA THR A 219 5.12 -20.15 33.89
C THR A 219 4.84 -19.64 32.46
N VAL A 220 3.83 -20.21 31.80
CA VAL A 220 3.44 -19.85 30.41
C VAL A 220 2.12 -19.04 30.37
N GLN A 221 1.35 -19.02 31.46
CA GLN A 221 -0.01 -18.43 31.51
C GLN A 221 -0.07 -16.97 32.02
N LYS A 222 0.92 -16.12 31.72
CA LYS A 222 0.85 -14.66 31.96
C LYS A 222 1.46 -13.81 30.82
N LEU A 223 1.04 -14.10 29.60
CA LEU A 223 0.96 -13.08 28.54
C LEU A 223 -0.49 -12.60 28.47
N HIS A 224 -0.69 -11.28 28.34
CA HIS A 224 -2.03 -10.72 28.21
C HIS A 224 -2.69 -11.23 26.93
N SER A 225 -3.76 -11.99 27.06
CA SER A 225 -4.68 -12.24 25.95
C SER A 225 -5.26 -10.91 25.50
N ALA A 226 -5.02 -10.54 24.24
CA ALA A 226 -5.72 -9.42 23.64
C ALA A 226 -7.24 -9.66 23.68
N ALA A 227 -8.02 -8.59 23.78
CA ALA A 227 -9.48 -8.69 23.72
C ALA A 227 -9.91 -9.30 22.37
N SER A 228 -11.02 -10.04 22.35
CA SER A 228 -11.46 -10.82 21.19
C SER A 228 -11.58 -9.96 19.93
N TYR A 229 -10.65 -10.14 18.99
CA TYR A 229 -10.59 -9.43 17.70
C TYR A 229 -11.65 -9.90 16.68
N GLU A 230 -12.87 -10.20 17.13
CA GLU A 230 -14.01 -10.28 16.23
C GLU A 230 -14.32 -8.88 15.70
N LEU A 231 -13.82 -8.61 14.49
CA LEU A 231 -14.17 -7.44 13.70
C LEU A 231 -15.68 -7.41 13.45
N GLY A 232 -16.40 -6.66 14.28
CA GLY A 232 -17.85 -6.51 14.21
C GLY A 232 -18.32 -5.83 12.91
N PRO A 233 -19.62 -5.96 12.57
CA PRO A 233 -20.19 -5.59 11.27
C PRO A 233 -19.84 -4.16 10.87
N HIS A 234 -19.29 -3.99 9.67
CA HIS A 234 -18.73 -2.71 9.21
C HIS A 234 -19.04 -2.45 7.72
N PRO A 235 -19.36 -1.22 7.30
CA PRO A 235 -19.85 -0.96 5.93
C PRO A 235 -18.87 -1.34 4.82
N ALA A 236 -17.57 -1.12 5.03
CA ALA A 236 -16.55 -1.46 4.05
C ALA A 236 -16.34 -2.98 3.91
N ASP A 237 -16.72 -3.77 4.92
CA ASP A 237 -16.62 -5.23 4.95
C ASP A 237 -18.00 -5.87 5.26
N PRO A 238 -18.90 -5.98 4.26
CA PRO A 238 -20.21 -6.60 4.46
C PRO A 238 -20.15 -8.13 4.66
N HIS A 239 -18.97 -8.73 4.63
CA HIS A 239 -18.75 -10.15 4.95
C HIS A 239 -18.35 -10.37 6.42
N SER A 240 -18.24 -9.31 7.22
CA SER A 240 -18.07 -9.35 8.69
C SER A 240 -19.35 -9.79 9.44
N THR A 241 -19.92 -10.94 9.07
CA THR A 241 -21.01 -11.58 9.82
C THR A 241 -20.55 -12.08 11.19
N ILE A 242 -21.42 -11.86 12.17
CA ILE A 242 -21.41 -12.52 13.47
C ILE A 242 -22.56 -13.54 13.46
N LEU A 243 -22.27 -14.80 13.78
CA LEU A 243 -23.31 -15.73 14.24
C LEU A 243 -23.52 -15.49 15.74
N PRO A 244 -24.76 -15.33 16.24
CA PRO A 244 -24.99 -15.05 17.65
C PRO A 244 -24.51 -16.21 18.52
N ALA A 245 -23.69 -15.91 19.52
CA ALA A 245 -23.05 -16.93 20.36
C ALA A 245 -24.08 -17.83 21.08
N SER A 246 -23.90 -19.14 20.95
CA SER A 246 -24.64 -20.13 21.74
C SER A 246 -24.18 -20.13 23.20
N PRO A 247 -25.09 -20.19 24.19
CA PRO A 247 -24.72 -20.14 25.61
C PRO A 247 -24.24 -21.51 26.11
N THR A 248 -22.99 -21.59 26.59
CA THR A 248 -22.42 -22.80 27.18
C THR A 248 -22.36 -22.75 28.71
N VAL A 249 -23.08 -23.68 29.33
CA VAL A 249 -22.89 -24.23 30.70
C VAL A 249 -22.89 -23.24 31.86
N SER A 250 -24.02 -23.19 32.57
CA SER A 250 -24.11 -22.68 33.95
C SER A 250 -23.43 -23.61 34.95
N VAL A 251 -22.64 -23.07 35.88
CA VAL A 251 -22.19 -23.77 37.10
C VAL A 251 -22.69 -23.01 38.33
N LEU A 252 -23.29 -23.74 39.28
CA LEU A 252 -23.82 -23.22 40.55
C LEU A 252 -22.75 -23.35 41.66
N GLY A 253 -22.68 -22.40 42.59
CA GLY A 253 -21.88 -22.54 43.81
C GLY A 253 -21.54 -21.23 44.52
N ASN A 254 -22.21 -20.95 45.63
CA ASN A 254 -21.99 -19.75 46.46
C ASN A 254 -20.60 -19.72 47.12
N ASN A 255 -19.97 -18.54 47.21
CA ASN A 255 -19.72 -17.91 48.51
C ASN A 255 -19.33 -16.42 48.39
N THR A 256 -19.19 -15.74 49.54
CA THR A 256 -19.39 -14.29 49.69
C THR A 256 -18.10 -13.44 49.85
N TYR A 257 -18.33 -12.12 49.75
CA TYR A 257 -17.47 -10.96 50.06
C TYR A 257 -16.66 -10.35 48.89
N PRO A 258 -16.47 -9.00 48.90
CA PRO A 258 -16.35 -8.25 47.66
C PRO A 258 -14.91 -7.84 47.30
N PHE A 259 -14.65 -7.76 46.00
CA PHE A 259 -13.56 -6.94 45.46
C PHE A 259 -14.02 -6.29 44.15
N SER A 260 -13.93 -4.97 44.05
CA SER A 260 -14.39 -4.21 42.88
C SER A 260 -13.38 -4.32 41.74
N VAL A 261 -13.72 -5.10 40.71
CA VAL A 261 -12.97 -5.16 39.45
C VAL A 261 -13.87 -4.61 38.34
N SER A 262 -13.40 -3.55 37.67
CA SER A 262 -14.09 -2.95 36.53
C SER A 262 -14.06 -3.87 35.31
N GLU A 263 -15.21 -4.03 34.65
CA GLU A 263 -15.31 -4.84 33.42
C GLU A 263 -14.47 -4.25 32.26
N PRO A 264 -13.86 -5.08 31.40
CA PRO A 264 -13.22 -4.62 30.18
C PRO A 264 -14.27 -4.26 29.13
N THR A 265 -14.29 -3.00 28.68
CA THR A 265 -15.19 -2.52 27.63
C THR A 265 -14.97 -3.26 26.30
N SER A 266 -16.06 -3.73 25.69
CA SER A 266 -16.07 -4.27 24.33
C SER A 266 -15.81 -3.20 23.27
N PHE A 267 -15.59 -3.61 22.01
CA PHE A 267 -15.51 -2.72 20.85
C PHE A 267 -16.87 -2.09 20.52
N ALA A 268 -17.30 -1.14 21.36
CA ALA A 268 -18.39 -0.22 21.08
C ALA A 268 -17.87 1.05 20.36
N ALA A 269 -18.79 1.83 19.79
CA ALA A 269 -18.47 3.16 19.27
C ALA A 269 -17.94 4.09 20.38
N SER A 270 -17.21 5.15 19.99
CA SER A 270 -16.53 6.09 20.87
C SER A 270 -17.36 6.49 22.11
N PRO A 271 -16.85 6.33 23.35
CA PRO A 271 -17.64 6.50 24.56
C PRO A 271 -18.10 7.94 24.83
N ASN A 272 -17.60 8.93 24.09
CA ASN A 272 -18.15 10.29 24.03
C ASN A 272 -19.36 10.34 23.09
N GLY A 273 -20.38 9.53 23.41
CA GLY A 273 -21.67 9.52 22.72
C GLY A 273 -22.48 10.77 23.03
N TYR A 274 -22.23 11.87 22.31
CA TYR A 274 -23.23 12.92 22.16
C TYR A 274 -24.50 12.28 21.56
N PRO A 275 -25.69 12.54 22.12
CA PRO A 275 -26.91 11.87 21.68
C PRO A 275 -27.21 12.21 20.23
N ALA A 276 -27.51 11.18 19.42
CA ALA A 276 -27.91 11.36 18.03
C ALA A 276 -29.25 12.09 17.95
N THR A 277 -29.21 13.40 17.77
CA THR A 277 -30.38 14.24 17.52
C THR A 277 -30.89 13.99 16.10
N ASN A 278 -32.16 13.61 15.97
CA ASN A 278 -32.84 13.62 14.68
C ASN A 278 -32.86 15.07 14.15
N ASN A 279 -32.60 15.24 12.84
CA ASN A 279 -32.47 16.51 12.12
C ASN A 279 -33.15 17.73 12.78
N GLY A 280 -32.33 18.66 13.27
CA GLY A 280 -32.74 19.93 13.85
C GLY A 280 -31.53 20.84 13.98
N ASP A 281 -30.84 20.75 15.11
CA ASP A 281 -29.68 21.58 15.44
C ASP A 281 -28.36 20.77 15.40
N LEU A 282 -27.41 21.22 14.56
CA LEU A 282 -26.01 20.87 14.70
C LEU A 282 -25.42 21.62 15.92
N PRO A 283 -24.37 21.10 16.59
CA PRO A 283 -23.70 21.82 17.67
C PRO A 283 -23.25 23.23 17.23
N PRO A 284 -23.40 24.28 18.06
CA PRO A 284 -23.06 25.65 17.67
C PRO A 284 -21.59 25.79 17.26
N GLY A 285 -21.33 25.92 15.96
CA GLY A 285 -19.99 26.01 15.37
C GLY A 285 -19.67 24.90 14.35
N THR A 286 -20.34 23.75 14.45
CA THR A 286 -20.24 22.66 13.48
C THR A 286 -20.68 23.12 12.09
N ARG A 287 -19.86 22.82 11.08
CA ARG A 287 -20.10 23.09 9.65
C ARG A 287 -20.40 21.78 8.92
N SER A 288 -21.11 21.87 7.80
CA SER A 288 -21.40 20.73 6.94
C SER A 288 -21.45 21.12 5.46
N GLU A 289 -20.95 20.23 4.60
CA GLU A 289 -21.04 20.35 3.13
C GLU A 289 -21.59 19.06 2.52
N THR A 290 -22.29 19.18 1.39
CA THR A 290 -22.80 18.06 0.58
C THR A 290 -22.17 18.17 -0.81
N VAL A 291 -21.48 17.11 -1.24
CA VAL A 291 -20.82 17.05 -2.55
C VAL A 291 -21.45 15.95 -3.39
N ALA A 292 -21.85 16.28 -4.62
CA ALA A 292 -22.33 15.31 -5.60
C ALA A 292 -21.18 14.45 -6.14
N GLY A 293 -21.46 13.19 -6.44
CA GLY A 293 -20.51 12.25 -7.01
C GLY A 293 -20.23 12.57 -8.48
N GLN A 294 -18.95 12.67 -8.83
CA GLN A 294 -18.49 12.67 -10.20
C GLN A 294 -18.28 11.22 -10.65
N GLU A 295 -18.95 10.82 -11.73
CA GLU A 295 -18.64 9.55 -12.40
C GLU A 295 -17.24 9.63 -13.03
N LEU A 296 -16.37 8.67 -12.70
CA LEU A 296 -15.00 8.58 -13.26
C LEU A 296 -14.88 7.55 -14.38
N TRP A 297 -15.58 6.43 -14.23
CA TRP A 297 -15.53 5.31 -15.15
C TRP A 297 -16.69 4.34 -14.87
N VAL A 298 -17.07 3.56 -15.88
CA VAL A 298 -18.07 2.49 -15.76
C VAL A 298 -17.46 1.20 -16.31
N TYR A 299 -17.29 0.20 -15.46
CA TYR A 299 -16.92 -1.14 -15.89
C TYR A 299 -18.17 -1.92 -16.30
N GLY A 300 -18.16 -2.51 -17.49
CA GLY A 300 -19.19 -3.46 -17.94
C GLY A 300 -18.79 -4.89 -17.63
N GLY A 301 -19.57 -5.60 -16.81
CA GLY A 301 -19.32 -7.01 -16.49
C GLY A 301 -20.56 -7.88 -16.69
N THR A 302 -20.38 -9.21 -16.63
CA THR A 302 -21.45 -10.20 -16.83
C THR A 302 -22.61 -10.11 -15.82
N GLY A 303 -22.40 -9.43 -14.68
CA GLY A 303 -23.42 -9.19 -13.64
C GLY A 303 -24.07 -7.81 -13.66
N GLY A 304 -23.74 -6.94 -14.62
CA GLY A 304 -24.22 -5.55 -14.70
C GLY A 304 -23.10 -4.53 -14.92
N THR A 305 -23.42 -3.25 -14.72
CA THR A 305 -22.44 -2.17 -14.79
C THR A 305 -21.98 -1.76 -13.39
N PHE A 306 -20.73 -1.30 -13.29
CA PHE A 306 -20.11 -0.90 -12.03
C PHE A 306 -19.52 0.50 -12.16
N THR A 307 -20.14 1.46 -11.49
CA THR A 307 -19.82 2.89 -11.62
C THR A 307 -18.86 3.33 -10.52
N PHE A 308 -17.78 4.02 -10.91
CA PHE A 308 -16.81 4.64 -10.01
C PHE A 308 -17.24 6.08 -9.73
N TRP A 309 -17.57 6.40 -8.48
CA TRP A 309 -18.00 7.74 -8.07
C TRP A 309 -16.94 8.39 -7.16
N ARG A 310 -16.42 9.55 -7.58
CA ARG A 310 -15.51 10.39 -6.80
C ARG A 310 -16.24 11.57 -6.17
N PHE A 311 -16.01 11.81 -4.89
CA PHE A 311 -16.44 13.01 -4.18
C PHE A 311 -15.19 13.82 -3.79
N LEU A 312 -15.09 15.08 -4.20
CA LEU A 312 -13.98 15.95 -3.80
C LEU A 312 -14.29 16.61 -2.45
N ILE A 313 -13.40 16.50 -1.48
CA ILE A 313 -13.61 16.93 -0.09
C ILE A 313 -12.67 18.10 0.23
N LYS A 314 -13.20 19.16 0.83
CA LYS A 314 -12.46 20.37 1.20
C LYS A 314 -12.76 20.74 2.65
N VAL A 315 -11.73 20.81 3.49
CA VAL A 315 -11.87 21.13 4.92
C VAL A 315 -10.98 22.31 5.29
N PRO A 316 -11.53 23.51 5.50
CA PRO A 316 -10.79 24.65 6.05
C PRO A 316 -10.29 24.32 7.46
N LEU A 317 -8.96 24.31 7.64
CA LEU A 317 -8.33 23.88 8.90
C LEU A 317 -8.46 24.95 9.99
N GLY A 318 -8.94 24.51 11.17
CA GLY A 318 -8.93 25.26 12.42
C GLY A 318 -7.57 25.28 13.10
N GLU A 319 -7.52 25.74 14.36
CA GLU A 319 -6.26 25.86 15.11
C GLU A 319 -5.70 24.50 15.57
N HIS A 320 -6.60 23.55 15.83
CA HIS A 320 -6.29 22.20 16.30
C HIS A 320 -6.75 21.13 15.29
N GLU A 321 -6.30 19.90 15.49
CA GLU A 321 -6.79 18.74 14.75
C GLU A 321 -8.30 18.52 14.95
N MET A 322 -8.98 18.08 13.89
CA MET A 322 -10.43 17.95 13.85
C MET A 322 -10.84 16.58 13.32
N ALA A 323 -11.90 16.02 13.90
CA ALA A 323 -12.65 14.93 13.31
C ALA A 323 -13.55 15.46 12.18
N VAL A 324 -13.54 14.77 11.05
CA VAL A 324 -14.44 14.99 9.91
C VAL A 324 -15.34 13.78 9.79
N ARG A 325 -16.62 13.95 10.12
CA ARG A 325 -17.64 12.89 10.00
C ARG A 325 -18.24 12.94 8.62
N TYR A 326 -18.51 11.79 8.02
CA TYR A 326 -19.09 11.73 6.68
C TYR A 326 -20.02 10.54 6.48
N SER A 327 -20.93 10.66 5.52
CA SER A 327 -21.73 9.53 5.01
C SER A 327 -22.07 9.71 3.53
N VAL A 328 -22.11 8.59 2.80
CA VAL A 328 -22.58 8.55 1.41
C VAL A 328 -24.08 8.25 1.42
N ASN A 329 -24.87 9.03 0.67
CA ASN A 329 -26.33 8.90 0.54
C ASN A 329 -27.06 8.72 1.89
N HIS A 330 -26.67 9.45 2.94
CA HIS A 330 -27.23 9.34 4.29
C HIS A 330 -27.14 7.94 4.94
N GLY A 331 -26.27 7.06 4.44
CA GLY A 331 -25.96 5.76 5.03
C GLY A 331 -25.15 5.86 6.33
N GLN A 332 -24.43 4.78 6.67
CA GLN A 332 -23.62 4.73 7.88
C GLN A 332 -22.63 5.91 7.96
N GLN A 333 -22.61 6.59 9.11
CA GLN A 333 -21.63 7.63 9.41
C GLN A 333 -20.26 6.99 9.71
N LEU A 334 -19.24 7.55 9.09
CA LEU A 334 -17.81 7.24 9.23
C LEU A 334 -17.07 8.52 9.68
N GLU A 335 -15.82 8.40 10.11
CA GLU A 335 -15.03 9.51 10.65
C GLU A 335 -13.56 9.37 10.23
N PHE A 336 -12.92 10.49 9.86
CA PHE A 336 -11.48 10.59 9.63
C PHE A 336 -10.92 11.88 10.24
N TRP A 337 -9.60 12.05 10.25
CA TRP A 337 -8.93 13.13 10.98
C TRP A 337 -8.11 14.05 10.08
N VAL A 338 -8.20 15.37 10.31
CA VAL A 338 -7.37 16.40 9.64
C VAL A 338 -6.56 17.19 10.67
N PRO A 339 -5.32 17.63 10.35
CA PRO A 339 -4.45 18.31 11.30
C PRO A 339 -4.92 19.75 11.56
N GLY A 340 -4.46 20.36 12.66
CA GLY A 340 -4.56 21.80 12.84
C GLY A 340 -3.77 22.56 11.77
N ARG A 341 -4.19 23.79 11.45
CA ARG A 341 -3.61 24.65 10.41
C ARG A 341 -2.08 24.83 10.53
N ASN A 342 -1.57 24.84 11.75
CA ASN A 342 -0.15 25.05 12.08
C ASN A 342 0.54 23.75 12.57
N GLN A 343 -0.07 22.58 12.35
CA GLN A 343 0.38 21.28 12.83
C GLN A 343 0.88 20.43 11.65
N ASN A 344 2.03 19.77 11.80
CA ASN A 344 2.45 18.72 10.86
C ASN A 344 1.65 17.44 11.13
N MET A 345 1.23 16.77 10.05
CA MET A 345 0.50 15.50 10.15
C MET A 345 1.35 14.45 10.87
N ARG A 346 0.73 13.77 11.85
CA ARG A 346 1.08 12.38 12.19
C ARG A 346 0.57 11.46 11.09
N TRP A 347 1.40 10.51 10.64
CA TRP A 347 1.07 9.58 9.55
C TRP A 347 1.62 8.16 9.81
N ALA A 348 1.07 7.19 9.08
CA ALA A 348 1.51 5.79 9.12
C ALA A 348 1.87 5.31 7.71
N ALA A 349 2.93 4.50 7.58
CA ALA A 349 3.43 3.99 6.31
C ALA A 349 3.46 2.46 6.27
N HIS A 350 3.16 1.89 5.10
CA HIS A 350 3.16 0.45 4.87
C HIS A 350 3.47 0.10 3.41
N SER A 351 4.02 -1.10 3.19
CA SER A 351 4.06 -1.76 1.88
C SER A 351 3.73 -3.25 2.05
N CYS A 352 3.60 -3.96 0.93
CA CYS A 352 3.60 -5.43 0.88
C CYS A 352 2.41 -6.01 1.68
N ASN A 353 1.23 -5.66 1.18
CA ASN A 353 -0.11 -5.86 1.73
C ASN A 353 -0.81 -7.15 1.25
N GLY A 354 -0.04 -8.15 0.82
CA GLY A 354 -0.54 -9.44 0.36
C GLY A 354 0.38 -10.59 0.75
N PHE A 355 0.10 -11.76 0.19
CA PHE A 355 0.94 -12.95 0.34
C PHE A 355 1.40 -13.44 -1.02
N SER A 356 2.71 -13.65 -1.15
CA SER A 356 3.34 -14.12 -2.38
C SER A 356 2.94 -15.55 -2.75
N ALA A 357 3.26 -15.97 -3.98
CA ALA A 357 2.63 -17.07 -4.71
C ALA A 357 3.03 -18.50 -4.27
N GLY A 358 3.20 -18.71 -2.97
CA GLY A 358 3.36 -20.00 -2.31
C GLY A 358 3.14 -19.96 -0.78
N VAL A 359 2.92 -18.76 -0.22
CA VAL A 359 2.75 -18.55 1.23
C VAL A 359 1.33 -18.90 1.66
N ASN A 360 1.18 -19.71 2.71
CA ASN A 360 -0.12 -19.99 3.32
C ASN A 360 -0.54 -18.83 4.27
N PRO A 361 -1.63 -18.09 3.99
CA PRO A 361 -2.10 -17.01 4.89
C PRO A 361 -2.45 -17.50 6.29
N ASP A 362 -2.92 -18.75 6.41
CA ASP A 362 -3.30 -19.33 7.71
C ASP A 362 -2.11 -19.50 8.66
N ASP A 363 -0.87 -19.61 8.14
CA ASP A 363 0.34 -19.64 8.97
C ASP A 363 0.62 -18.29 9.68
N PHE A 364 -0.13 -17.24 9.33
CA PHE A 364 -0.08 -15.89 9.93
C PHE A 364 -1.39 -15.54 10.66
N ARG A 365 -2.36 -16.46 10.74
CA ARG A 365 -3.63 -16.25 11.46
C ARG A 365 -3.47 -16.68 12.93
N GLY A 366 -3.04 -15.76 13.78
CA GLY A 366 -3.00 -16.00 15.23
C GLY A 366 -4.38 -16.07 15.89
N PRO A 367 -4.43 -16.37 17.20
CA PRO A 367 -5.70 -16.52 17.93
C PRO A 367 -6.58 -15.26 17.85
N GLY A 368 -7.85 -15.45 17.44
CA GLY A 368 -8.84 -14.38 17.33
C GLY A 368 -8.95 -13.72 15.95
N PHE A 369 -8.02 -13.96 15.02
CA PHE A 369 -8.12 -13.44 13.66
C PHE A 369 -8.83 -14.41 12.72
N LYS A 370 -9.60 -13.90 11.76
CA LYS A 370 -10.23 -14.71 10.69
C LYS A 370 -9.26 -14.98 9.53
N SER A 371 -8.28 -14.11 9.32
CA SER A 371 -7.31 -14.14 8.21
C SER A 371 -5.89 -13.81 8.69
N GLY A 372 -4.87 -14.23 7.95
CA GLY A 372 -3.47 -13.83 8.19
C GLY A 372 -3.13 -12.39 7.78
N TYR A 373 -4.04 -11.73 7.06
CA TYR A 373 -3.92 -10.33 6.62
C TYR A 373 -4.16 -9.33 7.77
N ASP A 374 -5.16 -9.58 8.62
CA ASP A 374 -5.64 -8.63 9.64
C ASP A 374 -4.66 -8.27 10.79
N PRO A 375 -3.76 -9.15 11.29
CA PRO A 375 -3.13 -8.93 12.60
C PRO A 375 -2.34 -7.62 12.73
N VAL A 376 -1.44 -7.31 11.79
CA VAL A 376 -0.59 -6.11 11.89
C VAL A 376 -1.38 -4.84 11.57
N TRP A 377 -2.40 -4.93 10.71
CA TRP A 377 -3.38 -3.86 10.50
C TRP A 377 -4.18 -3.53 11.76
N MET A 378 -4.49 -4.51 12.61
CA MET A 378 -5.18 -4.28 13.88
C MET A 378 -4.29 -3.59 14.92
N ASP A 379 -2.98 -3.79 14.90
CA ASP A 379 -2.02 -3.00 15.68
C ASP A 379 -2.01 -1.53 15.18
N LEU A 380 -1.95 -1.30 13.86
CA LEU A 380 -2.02 0.03 13.26
C LEU A 380 -3.33 0.77 13.57
N LEU A 381 -4.48 0.10 13.42
CA LEU A 381 -5.80 0.67 13.76
C LEU A 381 -5.95 0.96 15.25
N SER A 382 -5.40 0.10 16.12
CA SER A 382 -5.34 0.37 17.56
C SER A 382 -4.51 1.63 17.87
N LYS A 383 -3.40 1.85 17.13
CA LYS A 383 -2.60 3.09 17.28
C LYS A 383 -3.29 4.33 16.70
N HIS A 384 -4.03 4.20 15.61
CA HIS A 384 -4.91 5.27 15.14
C HIS A 384 -5.99 5.62 16.18
N GLN A 385 -6.54 4.63 16.89
CA GLN A 385 -7.51 4.88 17.97
C GLN A 385 -6.88 5.50 19.23
N GLU A 386 -5.63 5.18 19.55
CA GLU A 386 -4.88 5.81 20.65
C GLU A 386 -4.47 7.26 20.33
N THR A 387 -4.10 7.55 19.08
CA THR A 387 -3.66 8.87 18.59
C THR A 387 -3.82 8.91 17.06
N PRO A 388 -4.81 9.63 16.50
CA PRO A 388 -5.16 9.53 15.08
C PRO A 388 -4.05 9.90 14.11
N PHE A 389 -3.95 9.11 13.05
CA PHE A 389 -3.19 9.44 11.84
C PHE A 389 -4.06 10.23 10.87
N HIS A 390 -3.49 11.27 10.27
CA HIS A 390 -4.19 12.12 9.28
C HIS A 390 -3.97 11.62 7.85
N LEU A 391 -3.01 10.71 7.67
CA LEU A 391 -2.57 10.17 6.40
C LEU A 391 -2.04 8.74 6.59
N LEU A 392 -2.47 7.84 5.71
CA LEU A 392 -1.92 6.50 5.50
C LEU A 392 -1.12 6.51 4.20
N VAL A 393 0.06 5.92 4.22
CA VAL A 393 1.07 6.10 3.16
C VAL A 393 1.47 4.76 2.56
N GLY A 394 1.02 4.51 1.34
CA GLY A 394 1.27 3.27 0.59
C GLY A 394 2.58 3.32 -0.20
N GLY A 395 3.59 2.57 0.26
CA GLY A 395 4.93 2.48 -0.32
C GLY A 395 5.12 1.33 -1.31
N GLY A 396 4.16 1.12 -2.21
CA GLY A 396 4.14 -0.05 -3.11
C GLY A 396 3.43 -1.26 -2.51
N ASP A 397 3.08 -2.21 -3.38
CA ASP A 397 2.48 -3.50 -3.03
C ASP A 397 1.19 -3.47 -2.18
N GLN A 398 0.29 -2.56 -2.50
CA GLN A 398 -1.07 -2.57 -1.93
C GLN A 398 -1.91 -3.75 -2.45
N LEU A 399 -1.53 -4.38 -3.58
CA LEU A 399 -2.26 -5.47 -4.24
C LEU A 399 -1.32 -6.45 -5.00
N TYR A 400 -1.44 -7.75 -4.71
CA TYR A 400 -0.56 -8.81 -5.26
C TYR A 400 -1.28 -9.52 -6.42
N CYS A 401 -0.79 -9.38 -7.66
CA CYS A 401 -1.60 -9.68 -8.84
C CYS A 401 -1.22 -10.98 -9.59
N ASP A 402 -0.35 -11.81 -9.01
CA ASP A 402 0.22 -13.05 -9.60
C ASP A 402 -0.80 -14.14 -9.93
N SER A 403 -2.03 -13.98 -9.44
CA SER A 403 -3.21 -14.80 -9.73
C SER A 403 -3.73 -14.63 -11.16
N LEU A 404 -3.49 -13.50 -11.83
CA LEU A 404 -3.88 -13.27 -13.24
C LEU A 404 -3.37 -14.39 -14.15
N MET A 405 -2.16 -14.88 -13.88
CA MET A 405 -1.50 -15.95 -14.63
C MET A 405 -2.11 -17.34 -14.39
N ARG A 406 -3.16 -17.43 -13.56
CA ARG A 406 -3.94 -18.65 -13.27
C ARG A 406 -5.38 -18.57 -13.81
N GLU A 407 -5.79 -17.44 -14.40
CA GLU A 407 -7.03 -17.35 -15.19
C GLU A 407 -6.95 -18.31 -16.39
N ALA A 408 -8.08 -18.86 -16.82
CA ALA A 408 -8.14 -19.95 -17.79
C ALA A 408 -7.70 -19.47 -19.19
N GLU A 409 -8.20 -18.30 -19.57
CA GLU A 409 -7.96 -17.57 -20.81
C GLU A 409 -6.47 -17.22 -21.01
N MET A 410 -5.74 -17.05 -19.90
CA MET A 410 -4.30 -16.76 -19.93
C MET A 410 -3.43 -17.99 -20.15
N GLN A 411 -3.93 -19.22 -19.92
CA GLN A 411 -3.09 -20.43 -19.85
C GLN A 411 -2.41 -20.81 -21.17
N ASP A 412 -3.05 -20.57 -22.31
CA ASP A 412 -2.49 -20.95 -23.60
C ASP A 412 -1.22 -20.14 -23.90
N TRP A 413 -1.25 -18.85 -23.56
CA TRP A 413 -0.10 -17.96 -23.63
C TRP A 413 0.92 -18.22 -22.49
N SER A 414 0.49 -18.15 -21.23
CA SER A 414 1.39 -18.20 -20.06
C SER A 414 2.03 -19.58 -19.84
N SER A 415 1.31 -20.67 -20.12
CA SER A 415 1.72 -22.03 -19.75
C SER A 415 2.10 -22.91 -20.94
N LYS A 416 1.49 -22.74 -22.14
CA LYS A 416 1.65 -23.70 -23.26
C LYS A 416 2.65 -23.29 -24.35
N MET A 417 2.85 -21.98 -24.59
CA MET A 417 3.76 -21.47 -25.65
C MET A 417 5.23 -21.37 -25.22
N LYS A 418 6.17 -21.32 -26.18
CA LYS A 418 7.59 -21.06 -25.91
C LYS A 418 7.85 -19.55 -25.70
N PRO A 419 8.92 -19.14 -24.99
CA PRO A 419 9.20 -17.71 -24.71
C PRO A 419 9.23 -16.79 -25.94
N GLU A 420 9.80 -17.22 -27.07
CA GLU A 420 9.84 -16.41 -28.31
C GLU A 420 8.46 -16.33 -29.00
N GLU A 421 7.63 -17.36 -28.86
CA GLU A 421 6.25 -17.38 -29.38
C GLU A 421 5.37 -16.41 -28.56
N ARG A 422 5.54 -16.39 -27.22
CA ARG A 422 4.82 -15.48 -26.31
C ARG A 422 5.06 -14.00 -26.59
N LYS A 423 6.25 -13.62 -27.08
CA LYS A 423 6.58 -12.23 -27.45
C LYS A 423 5.79 -11.74 -28.66
N GLN A 424 5.49 -12.65 -29.59
CA GLN A 424 4.83 -12.36 -30.87
C GLN A 424 3.32 -12.64 -30.83
N TYR A 425 2.83 -13.27 -29.76
CA TYR A 425 1.42 -13.61 -29.62
C TYR A 425 0.54 -12.35 -29.61
N PRO A 426 -0.51 -12.27 -30.46
CA PRO A 426 -1.38 -11.11 -30.54
C PRO A 426 -2.22 -10.97 -29.27
N LEU A 427 -2.58 -9.73 -28.93
CA LEU A 427 -3.60 -9.50 -27.92
C LEU A 427 -4.96 -9.93 -28.47
N THR A 428 -5.65 -10.84 -27.78
CA THR A 428 -7.03 -11.23 -28.10
C THR A 428 -8.01 -10.48 -27.19
N GLU A 429 -9.23 -10.24 -27.68
CA GLU A 429 -10.33 -9.63 -26.91
C GLU A 429 -10.65 -10.41 -25.63
N GLU A 430 -10.53 -11.75 -25.68
CA GLU A 430 -10.67 -12.64 -24.53
C GLU A 430 -9.61 -12.39 -23.44
N ILE A 431 -8.34 -12.21 -23.83
CA ILE A 431 -7.25 -11.86 -22.90
C ILE A 431 -7.43 -10.43 -22.37
N GLU A 432 -7.78 -9.47 -23.22
CA GLU A 432 -8.00 -8.07 -22.81
C GLU A 432 -9.15 -7.96 -21.79
N SER A 433 -10.28 -8.61 -22.08
CA SER A 433 -11.42 -8.72 -21.16
C SER A 433 -11.04 -9.45 -19.86
N THR A 434 -10.21 -10.50 -19.93
CA THR A 434 -9.72 -11.23 -18.75
C THR A 434 -8.84 -10.37 -17.86
N ILE A 435 -7.94 -9.56 -18.43
CA ILE A 435 -7.06 -8.64 -17.68
C ILE A 435 -7.91 -7.63 -16.91
N ASP A 436 -8.91 -7.02 -17.55
CA ASP A 436 -9.80 -6.06 -16.91
C ASP A 436 -10.73 -6.71 -15.87
N ARG A 437 -11.30 -7.88 -16.20
CA ARG A 437 -12.10 -8.70 -15.28
C ARG A 437 -11.31 -9.07 -14.03
N PHE A 438 -10.04 -9.44 -14.19
CA PHE A 438 -9.16 -9.76 -13.08
C PHE A 438 -8.90 -8.53 -12.21
N PHE A 439 -8.35 -7.45 -12.77
CA PHE A 439 -7.94 -6.28 -11.98
C PHE A 439 -9.14 -5.63 -11.26
N PHE A 440 -10.28 -5.46 -11.95
CA PHE A 440 -11.49 -4.89 -11.34
C PHE A 440 -11.96 -5.69 -10.11
N ASN A 441 -12.11 -7.01 -10.25
CA ASN A 441 -12.61 -7.86 -9.17
C ASN A 441 -11.59 -7.98 -8.03
N HIS A 442 -10.30 -8.09 -8.36
CA HIS A 442 -9.23 -8.25 -7.36
C HIS A 442 -9.03 -6.98 -6.51
N TYR A 443 -9.03 -5.79 -7.14
CA TYR A 443 -9.07 -4.52 -6.41
C TYR A 443 -10.31 -4.42 -5.51
N CYS A 444 -11.50 -4.71 -6.05
CA CYS A 444 -12.74 -4.68 -5.25
C CYS A 444 -12.67 -5.61 -4.05
N GLN A 445 -12.15 -6.84 -4.20
CA GLN A 445 -12.02 -7.83 -3.13
C GLN A 445 -11.02 -7.41 -2.06
N ALA A 446 -9.81 -6.98 -2.45
CA ALA A 446 -8.75 -6.65 -1.51
C ALA A 446 -9.06 -5.39 -0.70
N PHE A 447 -9.46 -4.30 -1.37
CA PHE A 447 -9.70 -3.01 -0.71
C PHE A 447 -11.00 -2.98 0.13
N ARG A 448 -11.84 -4.03 0.07
CA ARG A 448 -13.05 -4.21 0.88
C ARG A 448 -12.93 -5.25 2.02
N SER A 449 -11.77 -5.87 2.20
CA SER A 449 -11.61 -6.97 3.15
C SER A 449 -11.01 -6.54 4.50
N GLY A 450 -11.59 -7.04 5.59
CA GLY A 450 -10.99 -7.10 6.92
C GLY A 450 -10.57 -5.74 7.52
N ALA A 451 -9.39 -5.72 8.13
CA ALA A 451 -8.83 -4.54 8.77
C ALA A 451 -8.35 -3.47 7.77
N PHE A 452 -7.82 -3.87 6.60
CA PHE A 452 -7.36 -2.93 5.57
C PHE A 452 -8.52 -2.02 5.08
N ALA A 453 -9.70 -2.61 4.85
CA ALA A 453 -10.90 -1.85 4.46
C ALA A 453 -11.35 -0.81 5.51
N ARG A 454 -11.04 -1.03 6.79
CA ARG A 454 -11.32 -0.08 7.89
C ARG A 454 -10.31 1.06 7.91
N ALA A 455 -9.04 0.78 7.59
CA ALA A 455 -8.03 1.81 7.42
C ALA A 455 -8.39 2.72 6.23
N ASN A 456 -8.75 2.13 5.10
CA ASN A 456 -9.08 2.83 3.85
C ASN A 456 -10.26 3.82 3.96
N CYS A 457 -11.19 3.60 4.90
CA CYS A 457 -12.34 4.47 5.13
C CYS A 457 -12.22 5.39 6.36
N SER A 458 -11.12 5.29 7.13
CA SER A 458 -10.92 6.08 8.37
C SER A 458 -9.64 6.92 8.34
N ILE A 459 -8.72 6.60 7.42
CA ILE A 459 -7.44 7.29 7.22
C ILE A 459 -7.31 7.63 5.73
N PRO A 460 -7.23 8.91 5.35
CA PRO A 460 -6.95 9.30 3.96
C PRO A 460 -5.64 8.70 3.47
N MET A 461 -5.62 8.15 2.25
CA MET A 461 -4.44 7.52 1.67
C MET A 461 -3.64 8.45 0.74
N ALA A 462 -2.33 8.25 0.69
CA ALA A 462 -1.48 8.61 -0.45
C ALA A 462 -0.61 7.39 -0.80
N ASN A 463 -0.78 6.86 -2.01
CA ASN A 463 -0.15 5.61 -2.43
C ASN A 463 0.68 5.84 -3.71
N MET A 464 1.81 5.15 -3.84
CA MET A 464 2.57 5.04 -5.08
C MET A 464 2.49 3.63 -5.66
N CYS A 465 2.70 3.51 -6.97
CA CYS A 465 2.89 2.23 -7.64
C CYS A 465 4.34 1.76 -7.44
N ASP A 466 4.51 0.47 -7.15
CA ASP A 466 5.78 -0.24 -7.25
C ASP A 466 5.58 -1.55 -8.04
N ASP A 467 6.58 -2.43 -8.09
CA ASP A 467 6.38 -3.83 -8.44
C ASP A 467 6.33 -4.73 -7.22
N HIS A 468 5.66 -5.88 -7.38
CA HIS A 468 5.48 -6.90 -6.37
C HIS A 468 6.38 -8.10 -6.68
N GLY A 469 7.37 -8.37 -5.84
CA GLY A 469 8.29 -9.49 -6.01
C GLY A 469 7.82 -10.81 -5.40
N GLU A 470 7.58 -11.84 -6.23
CA GLU A 470 8.01 -13.23 -5.95
C GLU A 470 7.96 -14.09 -7.24
N PRO A 471 9.10 -14.32 -7.92
CA PRO A 471 9.10 -14.87 -9.26
C PRO A 471 9.01 -16.41 -9.29
N TYR A 472 8.04 -16.94 -10.06
CA TYR A 472 8.04 -18.34 -10.48
C TYR A 472 7.75 -18.51 -11.98
N PHE A 473 8.57 -19.31 -12.65
CA PHE A 473 8.25 -20.03 -13.90
C PHE A 473 8.03 -19.20 -15.18
N TRP A 474 9.04 -18.43 -15.60
CA TRP A 474 9.34 -18.08 -17.02
C TRP A 474 8.29 -17.40 -17.93
N PHE A 475 7.09 -17.09 -17.41
CA PHE A 475 6.18 -16.04 -17.87
C PHE A 475 5.05 -15.94 -16.83
N ARG A 476 5.32 -15.24 -15.72
CA ARG A 476 4.26 -14.81 -14.80
C ARG A 476 4.38 -13.31 -14.62
N ILE A 477 3.34 -12.60 -15.04
CA ILE A 477 3.27 -11.15 -15.04
C ILE A 477 1.98 -10.76 -14.35
N SER A 478 2.10 -9.97 -13.29
CA SER A 478 1.18 -8.87 -13.08
C SER A 478 1.85 -7.81 -12.20
N ILE A 479 2.79 -7.09 -12.83
CA ILE A 479 3.68 -6.08 -12.21
C ILE A 479 4.57 -6.66 -11.09
N ASP A 480 5.21 -7.80 -11.38
CA ASP A 480 6.58 -8.08 -10.91
C ASP A 480 7.53 -7.55 -12.02
N GLY A 481 8.70 -7.00 -11.67
CA GLY A 481 9.76 -6.54 -12.60
C GLY A 481 9.36 -5.58 -13.73
N PHE A 482 8.20 -4.93 -13.68
CA PHE A 482 7.69 -4.18 -14.85
C PHE A 482 8.58 -2.97 -15.17
N GLY A 483 8.90 -2.80 -16.45
CA GLY A 483 9.95 -1.89 -16.93
C GLY A 483 11.36 -2.49 -16.98
N SER A 484 11.71 -3.48 -16.13
CA SER A 484 13.08 -3.98 -15.96
C SER A 484 13.48 -5.15 -16.86
N TYR A 485 12.53 -5.93 -17.38
CA TYR A 485 12.78 -6.93 -18.43
C TYR A 485 13.27 -6.31 -19.75
N PRO A 486 13.89 -7.11 -20.65
CA PRO A 486 14.29 -6.68 -22.00
C PRO A 486 13.18 -6.03 -22.83
N ASP A 487 13.56 -5.06 -23.67
CA ASP A 487 12.67 -4.20 -24.47
C ASP A 487 11.78 -4.98 -25.47
N ASP A 488 12.28 -6.09 -26.03
CA ASP A 488 11.50 -6.99 -26.90
C ASP A 488 10.40 -7.73 -26.15
N MET A 489 10.65 -8.09 -24.89
CA MET A 489 9.65 -8.66 -24.00
C MET A 489 8.62 -7.59 -23.59
N GLN A 490 9.06 -6.43 -23.10
CA GLN A 490 8.18 -5.33 -22.64
C GLN A 490 7.26 -4.77 -23.75
N ARG A 491 7.61 -4.96 -25.02
CA ARG A 491 6.79 -4.57 -26.18
C ARG A 491 5.79 -5.63 -26.63
N ALA A 492 5.88 -6.87 -26.14
CA ALA A 492 4.98 -7.97 -26.51
C ALA A 492 3.50 -7.59 -26.23
N PRO A 493 2.55 -7.85 -27.16
CA PRO A 493 1.20 -7.28 -27.08
C PRO A 493 0.49 -7.55 -25.74
N VAL A 494 0.46 -8.81 -25.29
CA VAL A 494 -0.20 -9.20 -24.03
C VAL A 494 0.54 -8.65 -22.81
N PHE A 495 1.88 -8.71 -22.76
CA PHE A 495 2.62 -8.18 -21.61
C PHE A 495 2.41 -6.67 -21.45
N ARG A 496 2.54 -5.93 -22.56
CA ARG A 496 2.30 -4.50 -22.60
C ARG A 496 0.91 -4.14 -22.10
N GLN A 497 -0.11 -4.92 -22.47
CA GLN A 497 -1.49 -4.71 -22.02
C GLN A 497 -1.64 -4.90 -20.50
N ILE A 498 -1.05 -5.95 -19.92
CA ILE A 498 -1.12 -6.18 -18.46
C ILE A 498 -0.53 -4.99 -17.69
N GLY A 499 0.64 -4.49 -18.11
CA GLY A 499 1.26 -3.31 -17.48
C GLY A 499 0.44 -2.03 -17.65
N ALA A 500 -0.09 -1.77 -18.85
CA ALA A 500 -0.91 -0.60 -19.13
C ALA A 500 -2.24 -0.61 -18.35
N ARG A 501 -2.95 -1.75 -18.31
CA ARG A 501 -4.22 -1.88 -17.56
C ARG A 501 -3.98 -1.91 -16.06
N GLY A 502 -2.93 -2.57 -15.57
CA GLY A 502 -2.56 -2.55 -14.15
C GLY A 502 -2.24 -1.14 -13.65
N TYR A 503 -1.51 -0.34 -14.43
CA TYR A 503 -1.26 1.07 -14.11
C TYR A 503 -2.54 1.93 -14.18
N PHE A 504 -3.43 1.69 -15.15
CA PHE A 504 -4.76 2.33 -15.18
C PHE A 504 -5.59 2.01 -13.92
N PHE A 505 -5.66 0.75 -13.50
CA PHE A 505 -6.39 0.37 -12.29
C PHE A 505 -5.72 0.87 -11.01
N PHE A 506 -4.40 1.01 -10.96
CA PHE A 506 -3.69 1.74 -9.90
C PHE A 506 -4.15 3.20 -9.83
N LEU A 507 -4.12 3.95 -10.94
CA LEU A 507 -4.58 5.34 -10.97
C LEU A 507 -6.05 5.45 -10.54
N LEU A 508 -6.91 4.54 -10.99
CA LEU A 508 -8.34 4.58 -10.70
C LEU A 508 -8.68 4.21 -9.25
N PHE A 509 -8.17 3.10 -8.72
CA PHE A 509 -8.50 2.63 -7.36
C PHE A 509 -7.67 3.28 -6.25
N GLN A 510 -6.41 3.67 -6.52
CA GLN A 510 -5.49 4.17 -5.49
C GLN A 510 -5.26 5.68 -5.58
N CYS A 511 -5.24 6.25 -6.78
CA CYS A 511 -5.15 7.70 -6.96
C CYS A 511 -6.51 8.38 -7.19
N PHE A 512 -7.58 7.64 -7.48
CA PHE A 512 -8.90 8.16 -7.87
C PHE A 512 -8.81 9.09 -9.10
N ILE A 513 -7.91 8.77 -10.03
CA ILE A 513 -7.65 9.52 -11.28
C ILE A 513 -8.20 8.73 -12.47
N ASN A 514 -8.88 9.41 -13.39
CA ASN A 514 -9.00 8.98 -14.78
C ASN A 514 -8.41 10.07 -15.68
N VAL A 515 -7.34 9.74 -16.42
CA VAL A 515 -6.60 10.69 -17.27
C VAL A 515 -7.46 11.34 -18.38
N GLU A 516 -8.57 10.72 -18.78
CA GLU A 516 -9.52 11.26 -19.75
C GLU A 516 -10.39 12.38 -19.16
N ILE A 517 -10.55 12.41 -17.83
CA ILE A 517 -11.39 13.36 -17.09
C ILE A 517 -10.53 14.40 -16.36
N ASP A 518 -9.43 13.97 -15.75
CA ASP A 518 -8.52 14.80 -14.97
C ASP A 518 -7.42 15.46 -15.81
N GLY A 519 -7.21 14.95 -17.04
CA GLY A 519 -6.20 15.41 -17.98
C GLY A 519 -4.77 15.00 -17.62
N VAL A 520 -3.83 15.35 -18.51
CA VAL A 520 -2.39 15.03 -18.39
C VAL A 520 -1.51 16.29 -18.37
N SER A 521 -2.04 17.40 -17.84
CA SER A 521 -1.34 18.70 -17.84
C SER A 521 -0.66 18.99 -16.50
N ASP A 522 0.66 19.08 -16.51
CA ASP A 522 1.49 19.52 -15.36
C ASP A 522 1.41 21.04 -15.08
N LEU A 523 0.58 21.78 -15.82
CA LEU A 523 0.39 23.21 -15.60
C LEU A 523 -0.36 23.46 -14.27
N PRO A 524 0.09 24.43 -13.44
CA PRO A 524 -0.55 24.72 -12.16
C PRO A 524 -2.06 24.92 -12.26
N GLY A 525 -2.82 24.16 -11.47
CA GLY A 525 -4.29 24.23 -11.43
C GLY A 525 -5.02 23.70 -12.68
N LYS A 526 -4.35 22.95 -13.58
CA LYS A 526 -5.02 22.29 -14.71
C LYS A 526 -5.45 20.84 -14.45
N HIS A 527 -4.71 20.11 -13.63
CA HIS A 527 -5.09 18.78 -13.15
C HIS A 527 -5.94 18.88 -11.87
N THR A 528 -6.90 17.97 -11.69
CA THR A 528 -7.85 17.96 -10.55
C THR A 528 -7.15 17.93 -9.19
N PHE A 529 -6.07 17.17 -9.07
CA PHE A 529 -5.27 17.04 -7.85
C PHE A 529 -4.03 17.93 -7.93
N LYS A 530 -3.88 18.84 -6.96
CA LYS A 530 -2.85 19.89 -6.93
C LYS A 530 -1.44 19.32 -6.67
N SER A 531 -1.34 18.20 -5.96
CA SER A 531 -0.07 17.52 -5.64
C SER A 531 0.58 16.84 -6.85
N THR A 532 -0.19 16.50 -7.88
CA THR A 532 0.30 15.67 -9.00
C THR A 532 1.27 16.42 -9.91
N ILE A 533 2.29 15.68 -10.36
CA ILE A 533 3.34 16.08 -11.29
C ILE A 533 3.31 15.07 -12.44
N ILE A 534 2.87 15.52 -13.62
CA ILE A 534 2.70 14.66 -14.80
C ILE A 534 4.00 14.63 -15.61
N GLY A 535 4.67 13.48 -15.70
CA GLY A 535 5.92 13.30 -16.46
C GLY A 535 5.71 13.21 -17.98
N GLN A 536 6.38 12.27 -18.64
CA GLN A 536 6.21 11.98 -20.08
C GLN A 536 5.57 10.59 -20.30
N PRO A 537 4.88 10.35 -21.44
CA PRO A 537 4.32 9.04 -21.77
C PRO A 537 5.33 7.88 -21.65
N GLY A 538 4.99 6.90 -20.82
CA GLY A 538 5.84 5.75 -20.52
C GLY A 538 6.12 4.86 -21.75
N PRO A 539 7.33 4.31 -21.90
CA PRO A 539 7.74 3.58 -23.11
C PRO A 539 6.89 2.33 -23.38
N TYR A 540 6.37 1.72 -22.32
CA TYR A 540 5.57 0.50 -22.35
C TYR A 540 4.10 0.79 -21.99
N VAL A 541 3.80 1.33 -20.80
CA VAL A 541 2.42 1.62 -20.34
C VAL A 541 1.66 2.67 -21.16
N ARG A 542 2.36 3.53 -21.93
CA ARG A 542 1.83 4.67 -22.71
C ARG A 542 1.19 5.81 -21.90
N PHE A 543 0.67 5.57 -20.70
CA PHE A 543 0.32 6.63 -19.75
C PHE A 543 1.57 7.41 -19.29
N PRO A 544 1.47 8.72 -19.00
CA PRO A 544 2.57 9.46 -18.38
C PRO A 544 2.77 9.06 -16.92
N SER A 545 3.93 9.34 -16.33
CA SER A 545 4.12 9.15 -14.89
C SER A 545 3.29 10.14 -14.06
N HIS A 546 2.84 9.68 -12.89
CA HIS A 546 2.02 10.43 -11.94
C HIS A 546 2.73 10.52 -10.58
N SER A 547 3.86 11.22 -10.56
CA SER A 547 4.53 11.54 -9.29
C SER A 547 3.71 12.55 -8.49
N THR A 548 3.85 12.62 -7.17
CA THR A 548 3.10 13.57 -6.32
C THR A 548 3.99 14.30 -5.33
N LEU A 549 3.67 15.56 -5.04
CA LEU A 549 4.32 16.38 -4.01
C LEU A 549 3.25 16.87 -3.02
N HIS A 550 3.03 16.07 -1.99
CA HIS A 550 2.07 16.33 -0.92
C HIS A 550 2.67 17.28 0.12
N ARG A 551 1.90 18.29 0.56
CA ARG A 551 2.23 19.06 1.76
C ARG A 551 1.74 18.28 2.98
N LEU A 552 2.60 17.97 3.95
CA LEU A 552 2.20 17.28 5.19
C LEU A 552 2.05 18.23 6.40
N GLY A 553 2.32 19.52 6.22
CA GLY A 553 2.11 20.56 7.24
C GLY A 553 2.79 21.87 6.86
N PRO A 554 3.14 22.73 7.84
CA PRO A 554 3.93 23.92 7.57
C PRO A 554 5.40 23.58 7.23
N GLN A 555 6.03 22.66 7.97
CA GLN A 555 7.45 22.31 7.85
C GLN A 555 7.73 21.13 6.91
N THR A 556 6.77 20.21 6.75
CA THR A 556 7.02 18.91 6.11
C THR A 556 6.31 18.78 4.75
N TYR A 557 7.05 18.30 3.74
CA TYR A 557 6.52 17.86 2.45
C TYR A 557 6.92 16.40 2.16
N MET A 558 6.15 15.72 1.32
CA MET A 558 6.42 14.37 0.84
C MET A 558 6.35 14.32 -0.69
N LEU A 559 7.46 13.96 -1.32
CA LEU A 559 7.54 13.58 -2.73
C LEU A 559 7.34 12.06 -2.84
N MET A 560 6.35 11.61 -3.61
CA MET A 560 6.25 10.23 -4.07
C MET A 560 6.68 10.18 -5.54
N LEU A 561 7.77 9.50 -5.84
CA LEU A 561 8.32 9.42 -7.19
C LEU A 561 7.77 8.17 -7.90
N ASP A 562 7.10 8.35 -9.03
CA ASP A 562 6.62 7.24 -9.85
C ASP A 562 7.80 6.58 -10.59
N CYS A 563 8.31 5.49 -10.01
CA CYS A 563 9.44 4.73 -10.52
C CYS A 563 9.04 3.62 -11.50
N ARG A 564 7.81 3.61 -12.03
CA ARG A 564 7.26 2.47 -12.81
C ARG A 564 6.76 2.86 -14.20
N ALA A 565 6.07 3.99 -14.36
CA ALA A 565 5.50 4.35 -15.66
C ALA A 565 6.55 4.58 -16.76
N GLU A 566 7.65 5.28 -16.44
CA GLU A 566 8.68 5.67 -17.40
C GLU A 566 9.89 4.69 -17.48
N ARG A 567 9.86 3.64 -16.66
CA ARG A 567 10.97 2.71 -16.41
C ARG A 567 11.37 1.88 -17.62
N LYS A 568 12.68 1.59 -17.69
CA LYS A 568 13.37 0.66 -18.60
C LYS A 568 14.48 -0.05 -17.79
N LYS A 569 14.96 -1.20 -18.26
CA LYS A 569 16.07 -1.97 -17.67
C LYS A 569 17.34 -1.18 -17.25
N GLU A 570 17.60 -0.05 -17.88
CA GLU A 570 18.79 0.79 -17.65
C GLU A 570 18.43 2.23 -17.20
N GLN A 571 17.16 2.49 -16.85
CA GLN A 571 16.64 3.82 -16.52
C GLN A 571 15.34 3.72 -15.70
N VAL A 572 15.30 4.24 -14.48
CA VAL A 572 14.10 4.19 -13.61
C VAL A 572 13.11 5.31 -13.97
N CYS A 573 13.57 6.55 -14.07
CA CYS A 573 12.76 7.73 -14.40
C CYS A 573 13.34 8.50 -15.61
N SER A 574 12.51 9.24 -16.36
CA SER A 574 13.06 10.07 -17.43
C SER A 574 13.70 11.36 -16.91
N ARG A 575 14.55 11.95 -17.76
CA ARG A 575 15.09 13.30 -17.55
C ARG A 575 13.98 14.35 -17.42
N GLU A 576 12.87 14.19 -18.14
CA GLU A 576 11.77 15.17 -18.09
C GLU A 576 11.00 15.10 -16.77
N GLN A 577 10.69 13.88 -16.31
CA GLN A 577 10.09 13.64 -15.00
C GLN A 577 10.96 14.24 -13.89
N TYR A 578 12.28 13.99 -13.90
CA TYR A 578 13.20 14.64 -12.96
C TYR A 578 13.21 16.16 -13.10
N GLN A 579 13.20 16.72 -14.31
CA GLN A 579 13.17 18.18 -14.51
C GLN A 579 11.90 18.82 -13.94
N LYS A 580 10.74 18.19 -14.12
CA LYS A 580 9.46 18.63 -13.53
C LYS A 580 9.47 18.50 -12.00
N VAL A 581 9.87 17.34 -11.48
CA VAL A 581 9.98 17.07 -10.03
C VAL A 581 10.92 18.07 -9.35
N PHE A 582 12.16 18.24 -9.83
CA PHE A 582 13.09 19.23 -9.25
C PHE A 582 12.63 20.67 -9.46
N GLY A 583 11.90 20.98 -10.54
CA GLY A 583 11.22 22.27 -10.70
C GLY A 583 10.23 22.55 -9.56
N ARG A 584 9.34 21.59 -9.27
CA ARG A 584 8.36 21.68 -8.17
C ARG A 584 9.06 21.73 -6.80
N LEU A 585 10.09 20.92 -6.55
CA LEU A 585 10.88 20.96 -5.32
C LEU A 585 11.56 22.33 -5.11
N ASN A 586 12.17 22.90 -6.14
CA ASN A 586 12.81 24.22 -6.04
C ASN A 586 11.78 25.32 -5.76
N SER A 587 10.53 25.17 -6.22
CA SER A 587 9.40 26.07 -5.92
C SER A 587 8.79 25.94 -4.52
N LEU A 588 9.26 25.00 -3.68
CA LEU A 588 8.77 24.85 -2.30
C LEU A 588 8.91 26.15 -1.48
N PRO A 589 7.93 26.49 -0.63
CA PRO A 589 7.90 27.75 0.12
C PRO A 589 9.01 27.83 1.18
N MET A 590 9.22 29.04 1.72
CA MET A 590 10.08 29.26 2.89
C MET A 590 9.42 28.67 4.16
N GLY A 591 10.22 28.20 5.10
CA GLY A 591 9.74 27.57 6.34
C GLY A 591 9.48 26.05 6.23
N VAL A 592 9.72 25.46 5.05
CA VAL A 592 9.86 24.00 4.92
C VAL A 592 11.21 23.60 5.52
N GLU A 593 11.21 22.63 6.42
CA GLU A 593 12.40 22.10 7.09
C GLU A 593 12.71 20.67 6.63
N HIS A 594 11.70 19.91 6.17
CA HIS A 594 11.83 18.48 5.88
C HIS A 594 11.12 18.07 4.57
N LEU A 595 11.85 17.37 3.70
CA LEU A 595 11.32 16.66 2.53
C LEU A 595 11.47 15.15 2.74
N VAL A 596 10.35 14.45 2.82
CA VAL A 596 10.31 12.98 2.73
C VAL A 596 10.27 12.60 1.25
N VAL A 597 11.12 11.66 0.82
CA VAL A 597 11.13 11.12 -0.55
C VAL A 597 10.75 9.66 -0.47
N GLN A 598 9.50 9.37 -0.86
CA GLN A 598 8.99 8.02 -0.95
C GLN A 598 9.40 7.39 -2.29
N LEU A 599 10.07 6.26 -2.18
CA LEU A 599 10.47 5.37 -3.27
C LEU A 599 9.96 3.98 -2.91
N GLY A 600 9.54 3.19 -3.89
CA GLY A 600 9.11 1.82 -3.62
C GLY A 600 10.28 0.98 -3.08
N ILE A 601 11.27 0.72 -3.92
CA ILE A 601 12.48 -0.01 -3.54
C ILE A 601 13.46 0.83 -2.67
N PRO A 602 14.13 0.24 -1.67
CA PRO A 602 15.19 0.90 -0.90
C PRO A 602 16.36 1.47 -1.69
N ILE A 603 16.55 2.80 -1.60
CA ILE A 603 17.69 3.49 -2.23
C ILE A 603 19.02 3.29 -1.46
N ALA A 604 18.98 3.02 -0.16
CA ALA A 604 20.14 2.64 0.64
C ALA A 604 19.86 1.35 1.41
N TYR A 605 20.54 0.27 1.00
CA TYR A 605 20.34 -1.10 1.47
C TYR A 605 21.61 -1.95 1.18
N PRO A 606 21.87 -3.07 1.89
CA PRO A 606 23.09 -3.85 1.71
C PRO A 606 23.14 -4.52 0.34
N ARG A 607 24.22 -4.27 -0.41
CA ARG A 607 24.35 -4.76 -1.80
C ARG A 607 24.87 -6.19 -1.85
N MET A 608 24.28 -7.00 -2.73
CA MET A 608 24.66 -8.42 -2.90
C MET A 608 25.48 -8.67 -4.18
N VAL A 609 26.30 -7.71 -4.62
CA VAL A 609 27.13 -7.77 -5.86
C VAL A 609 28.00 -9.04 -6.01
N PHE A 610 28.47 -9.61 -4.91
CA PHE A 610 29.19 -10.89 -4.94
C PHE A 610 28.27 -12.05 -5.33
N LEU A 611 27.02 -12.01 -4.87
CA LEU A 611 25.98 -12.97 -5.20
C LEU A 611 25.52 -12.77 -6.64
N GLU A 612 25.20 -11.53 -7.08
CA GLU A 612 24.97 -11.17 -8.50
C GLU A 612 26.02 -11.84 -9.41
N THR A 613 27.31 -11.61 -9.12
CA THR A 613 28.44 -12.16 -9.89
C THR A 613 28.56 -13.69 -9.80
N ALA A 614 28.19 -14.31 -8.67
CA ALA A 614 28.25 -15.76 -8.47
C ALA A 614 27.08 -16.51 -9.11
N LEU A 615 25.94 -15.83 -9.32
CA LEU A 615 24.72 -16.32 -9.96
C LEU A 615 24.77 -16.14 -11.48
N GLU A 616 25.28 -15.01 -11.98
CA GLU A 616 25.57 -14.80 -13.42
C GLU A 616 26.60 -15.80 -13.98
N SER A 617 27.45 -16.38 -13.12
CA SER A 617 28.57 -17.22 -13.51
C SER A 617 28.15 -18.66 -13.86
N LYS A 618 27.99 -18.91 -15.16
CA LYS A 618 27.69 -20.23 -15.77
C LYS A 618 28.69 -21.38 -15.44
N PHE A 619 29.75 -21.11 -14.69
CA PHE A 619 30.80 -22.07 -14.31
C PHE A 619 30.94 -22.28 -12.79
N ASN A 620 30.00 -21.77 -11.98
CA ASN A 620 30.00 -21.98 -10.54
C ASN A 620 29.72 -23.46 -10.17
N PRO A 621 30.63 -24.16 -9.48
CA PRO A 621 30.50 -25.61 -9.22
C PRO A 621 29.32 -25.97 -8.29
N LEU A 622 28.79 -25.04 -7.51
CA LEU A 622 27.57 -25.27 -6.70
C LEU A 622 26.37 -25.61 -7.60
N VAL A 623 26.20 -24.85 -8.69
CA VAL A 623 25.12 -25.04 -9.69
C VAL A 623 25.26 -26.40 -10.39
N ALA A 624 26.49 -26.84 -10.65
CA ALA A 624 26.76 -28.15 -11.24
C ALA A 624 26.52 -29.31 -10.25
N LEU A 625 26.87 -29.15 -8.97
CA LEU A 625 26.67 -30.15 -7.92
C LEU A 625 25.20 -30.33 -7.54
N GLY A 626 24.43 -29.23 -7.42
CA GLY A 626 22.99 -29.30 -7.15
C GLY A 626 22.21 -30.07 -8.22
N ARG A 627 22.65 -29.96 -9.49
CA ARG A 627 21.97 -30.54 -10.66
C ARG A 627 22.10 -32.07 -10.78
N ASN A 628 23.08 -32.70 -10.12
CA ASN A 628 23.37 -34.13 -10.26
C ASN A 628 22.77 -35.02 -9.15
N GLY A 629 22.12 -34.44 -8.13
CA GLY A 629 21.25 -35.16 -7.17
C GLY A 629 21.89 -36.24 -6.26
N SER A 630 23.18 -36.55 -6.43
CA SER A 630 23.82 -37.78 -5.95
C SER A 630 24.22 -37.82 -4.47
N LEU A 631 23.88 -36.79 -3.69
CA LEU A 631 24.41 -36.61 -2.32
C LEU A 631 23.37 -36.27 -1.24
N GLY A 632 22.11 -36.65 -1.43
CA GLY A 632 21.06 -36.51 -0.39
C GLY A 632 20.61 -35.09 -0.04
N LEU A 633 21.15 -34.07 -0.71
CA LEU A 633 20.92 -32.64 -0.45
C LEU A 633 19.59 -32.10 -1.03
N SER A 634 18.60 -32.94 -1.34
CA SER A 634 17.34 -32.51 -2.00
C SER A 634 16.59 -31.42 -1.21
N GLY A 635 16.59 -31.49 0.11
CA GLY A 635 16.02 -30.45 1.00
C GLY A 635 16.78 -29.11 1.03
N PHE A 636 18.00 -29.07 0.47
CA PHE A 636 18.74 -27.85 0.17
C PHE A 636 18.57 -27.43 -1.30
N VAL A 637 18.57 -28.36 -2.26
CA VAL A 637 18.44 -28.01 -3.70
C VAL A 637 17.10 -27.34 -4.01
N ASN A 638 16.00 -27.75 -3.36
CA ASN A 638 14.71 -27.03 -3.44
C ASN A 638 14.76 -25.59 -2.86
N LYS A 639 15.83 -25.22 -2.15
CA LYS A 639 16.10 -23.85 -1.64
C LYS A 639 17.23 -23.14 -2.40
N PHE A 640 17.87 -23.82 -3.34
CA PHE A 640 18.89 -23.29 -4.26
C PHE A 640 18.38 -23.15 -5.70
N ASN A 641 17.07 -23.30 -5.94
CA ASN A 641 16.43 -22.74 -7.14
C ASN A 641 16.31 -21.20 -7.05
N ALA A 642 16.54 -20.60 -5.88
CA ALA A 642 16.52 -19.16 -5.62
C ALA A 642 17.67 -18.37 -6.30
N GLU A 643 18.41 -19.00 -7.22
CA GLU A 643 19.55 -18.42 -7.93
C GLU A 643 19.17 -17.53 -9.13
N ALA A 644 17.97 -17.71 -9.69
CA ALA A 644 17.41 -16.81 -10.72
C ALA A 644 16.46 -15.76 -10.11
N GLU A 645 15.69 -16.18 -9.11
CA GLU A 645 14.84 -15.37 -8.21
C GLU A 645 15.63 -14.15 -7.71
N LEU A 646 16.63 -14.40 -6.86
CA LEU A 646 17.47 -13.39 -6.22
C LEU A 646 18.29 -12.53 -7.19
N LEU A 647 18.41 -12.94 -8.47
CA LEU A 647 19.15 -12.21 -9.49
C LEU A 647 18.29 -11.16 -10.22
N ASP A 648 16.98 -11.36 -10.35
CA ASP A 648 16.11 -10.33 -10.95
C ASP A 648 15.79 -9.23 -9.94
N ASP A 649 15.49 -9.59 -8.67
CA ASP A 649 15.35 -8.65 -7.54
C ASP A 649 16.55 -7.67 -7.48
N LEU A 650 17.77 -8.21 -7.54
CA LEU A 650 19.01 -7.45 -7.48
C LEU A 650 19.30 -6.61 -8.73
N ASN A 651 18.59 -6.83 -9.83
CA ASN A 651 18.61 -5.97 -11.01
C ASN A 651 17.52 -4.89 -10.97
N ASP A 652 16.37 -5.13 -10.33
CA ASP A 652 15.32 -4.11 -10.17
C ASP A 652 15.74 -3.02 -9.17
N HIS A 653 16.40 -3.42 -8.08
CA HIS A 653 16.91 -2.53 -7.04
C HIS A 653 17.65 -1.28 -7.55
N TRP A 654 17.48 -0.14 -6.86
CA TRP A 654 18.35 1.04 -7.04
C TRP A 654 19.85 0.72 -6.88
N THR A 655 20.18 -0.26 -6.03
CA THR A 655 21.57 -0.68 -5.79
C THR A 655 22.21 -1.43 -6.96
N ALA A 656 21.42 -1.88 -7.94
CA ALA A 656 21.81 -2.65 -9.12
C ALA A 656 22.88 -1.95 -9.96
N ARG A 657 23.60 -2.73 -10.77
CA ARG A 657 24.69 -2.24 -11.62
C ARG A 657 24.21 -1.25 -12.70
N SER A 658 23.02 -1.45 -13.26
CA SER A 658 22.33 -0.57 -14.21
C SER A 658 22.00 0.78 -13.56
N HIS A 659 21.11 0.75 -12.55
CA HIS A 659 20.52 1.91 -11.90
C HIS A 659 21.51 2.76 -11.09
N LYS A 660 22.67 2.21 -10.71
CA LYS A 660 23.70 2.87 -9.89
C LYS A 660 24.08 4.30 -10.36
N LYS A 661 24.13 4.57 -11.66
CA LYS A 661 24.45 5.92 -12.18
C LYS A 661 23.34 6.92 -11.84
N GLU A 662 22.11 6.56 -12.16
CA GLU A 662 20.91 7.37 -11.93
C GLU A 662 20.66 7.56 -10.44
N ARG A 663 20.74 6.48 -9.66
CA ARG A 663 20.71 6.51 -8.19
C ARG A 663 21.67 7.53 -7.61
N ASN A 664 22.95 7.42 -7.94
CA ASN A 664 23.97 8.27 -7.35
C ASN A 664 23.77 9.73 -7.77
N TRP A 665 23.33 9.99 -9.01
CA TRP A 665 22.94 11.31 -9.46
C TRP A 665 21.74 11.87 -8.70
N LEU A 666 20.68 11.07 -8.49
CA LEU A 666 19.48 11.46 -7.73
C LEU A 666 19.82 11.82 -6.27
N VAL A 667 20.61 10.99 -5.59
CA VAL A 667 21.10 11.28 -4.23
C VAL A 667 21.94 12.56 -4.23
N GLU A 668 22.84 12.76 -5.19
CA GLU A 668 23.65 13.98 -5.30
C GLU A 668 22.80 15.24 -5.58
N GLN A 669 21.76 15.14 -6.43
CA GLN A 669 20.84 16.26 -6.66
C GLN A 669 20.02 16.58 -5.42
N LEU A 670 19.59 15.57 -4.66
CA LEU A 670 18.91 15.78 -3.38
C LEU A 670 19.85 16.37 -2.32
N GLN A 671 21.14 16.00 -2.30
CA GLN A 671 22.15 16.61 -1.43
C GLN A 671 22.40 18.09 -1.78
N ASN A 672 22.44 18.42 -3.09
CA ASN A 672 22.55 19.80 -3.56
C ASN A 672 21.28 20.60 -3.24
N PHE A 673 20.09 20.03 -3.46
CA PHE A 673 18.80 20.62 -3.08
C PHE A 673 18.74 20.91 -1.57
N ALA A 674 19.07 19.92 -0.73
CA ALA A 674 19.11 20.04 0.72
C ALA A 674 20.01 21.21 1.13
N ARG A 675 21.26 21.22 0.64
CA ARG A 675 22.23 22.30 0.88
C ARG A 675 21.71 23.68 0.49
N ILE A 676 21.11 23.82 -0.69
CA ILE A 676 20.69 25.11 -1.26
C ILE A 676 19.42 25.66 -0.57
N LYS A 677 18.47 24.78 -0.23
CA LYS A 677 17.18 25.17 0.37
C LYS A 677 17.18 25.13 1.91
N HIS A 678 18.26 24.64 2.52
CA HIS A 678 18.35 24.28 3.95
C HIS A 678 17.20 23.37 4.41
N ILE A 679 16.94 22.31 3.63
CA ILE A 679 15.88 21.31 3.89
C ILE A 679 16.53 19.95 4.18
N ARG A 680 16.13 19.29 5.27
CA ARG A 680 16.47 17.89 5.55
C ARG A 680 15.77 16.98 4.54
N VAL A 681 16.48 16.00 3.98
CA VAL A 681 15.89 14.93 3.16
C VAL A 681 15.94 13.61 3.91
N THR A 682 14.85 12.85 3.86
CA THR A 682 14.78 11.47 4.35
C THR A 682 14.04 10.62 3.33
N PHE A 683 14.52 9.41 3.07
CA PHE A 683 13.84 8.44 2.21
C PHE A 683 13.00 7.47 3.05
N ILE A 684 11.88 7.03 2.48
CA ILE A 684 11.09 5.91 3.01
C ILE A 684 10.77 4.93 1.88
N SER A 685 10.85 3.63 2.16
CA SER A 685 10.77 2.56 1.17
C SER A 685 10.20 1.25 1.71
N GLY A 686 9.69 0.43 0.77
CA GLY A 686 9.02 -0.85 0.98
C GLY A 686 9.78 -2.01 0.35
N ASP A 687 9.12 -2.71 -0.59
CA ASP A 687 9.62 -3.90 -1.31
C ASP A 687 10.13 -5.02 -0.39
N VAL A 688 11.44 -5.06 -0.07
CA VAL A 688 12.31 -6.16 0.46
C VAL A 688 11.88 -7.01 1.69
N HIS A 689 10.61 -6.99 2.08
CA HIS A 689 9.93 -7.81 3.08
C HIS A 689 10.56 -7.81 4.49
N CYS A 690 11.45 -6.87 4.79
CA CYS A 690 12.08 -6.71 6.11
C CYS A 690 12.29 -5.24 6.52
N GLY A 691 12.34 -4.99 7.83
CA GLY A 691 12.66 -3.66 8.37
C GLY A 691 14.17 -3.39 8.36
N ALA A 692 14.58 -2.20 7.93
CA ALA A 692 15.97 -1.75 7.91
C ALA A 692 16.08 -0.22 7.94
N VAL A 693 17.27 0.31 8.28
CA VAL A 693 17.59 1.74 8.10
C VAL A 693 18.94 1.89 7.41
N GLY A 694 18.92 2.41 6.18
CA GLY A 694 20.11 2.91 5.49
C GLY A 694 20.42 4.36 5.86
N LEU A 695 21.66 4.81 5.62
CA LEU A 695 22.07 6.19 5.87
C LEU A 695 23.18 6.61 4.89
N PHE A 696 22.93 7.70 4.15
CA PHE A 696 23.97 8.51 3.53
C PHE A 696 24.46 9.56 4.53
N LYS A 697 25.74 9.94 4.47
CA LYS A 697 26.32 11.06 5.23
C LYS A 697 27.61 11.55 4.59
N THR A 698 28.15 12.70 5.03
CA THR A 698 29.46 13.18 4.57
C THR A 698 30.58 12.18 4.91
N LEU A 699 31.44 11.90 3.92
CA LEU A 699 32.53 10.93 3.99
C LEU A 699 33.47 11.17 5.19
N ARG A 700 33.62 10.16 6.06
CA ARG A 700 34.47 10.23 7.25
C ARG A 700 35.96 10.14 6.90
N LEU A 701 36.60 11.29 6.79
CA LEU A 701 38.05 11.41 6.59
C LEU A 701 38.83 11.04 7.88
N LYS A 702 39.88 10.22 7.75
CA LYS A 702 40.74 9.81 8.88
C LYS A 702 41.41 11.05 9.51
N GLY A 703 41.23 11.21 10.82
CA GLY A 703 41.81 12.31 11.59
C GLY A 703 40.95 13.59 11.64
N LYS A 704 39.80 13.64 10.97
CA LYS A 704 38.77 14.67 11.20
C LYS A 704 37.67 14.14 12.12
N PRO A 705 37.00 15.00 12.91
CA PRO A 705 35.75 14.63 13.58
C PRO A 705 34.67 14.32 12.53
N GLU A 706 33.68 13.52 12.92
CA GLU A 706 32.48 13.29 12.13
C GLU A 706 31.53 14.49 12.27
N ILE A 707 30.84 14.89 11.20
CA ILE A 707 29.91 16.03 11.23
C ILE A 707 28.65 15.60 12.00
N ALA A 708 28.18 16.45 12.93
CA ALA A 708 26.94 16.20 13.66
C ALA A 708 25.74 16.19 12.68
N PRO A 709 24.78 15.25 12.78
CA PRO A 709 23.71 15.06 11.79
C PRO A 709 22.95 16.34 11.39
N GLN A 710 22.62 17.19 12.36
CA GLN A 710 21.93 18.46 12.14
C GLN A 710 22.73 19.45 11.25
N ASN A 711 24.07 19.34 11.24
CA ASN A 711 24.98 20.18 10.47
C ASN A 711 25.45 19.52 9.15
N ASP A 712 24.97 18.31 8.83
CA ASP A 712 25.35 17.57 7.62
C ASP A 712 24.18 17.51 6.62
N HIS A 713 24.28 18.33 5.57
CA HIS A 713 23.35 18.36 4.43
C HIS A 713 23.38 17.06 3.59
N LYS A 714 24.39 16.21 3.76
CA LYS A 714 24.47 14.89 3.13
C LYS A 714 23.87 13.77 3.99
N TRP A 715 23.54 14.07 5.25
CA TRP A 715 22.92 13.11 6.17
C TRP A 715 21.47 12.88 5.77
N MET A 716 21.20 11.68 5.25
CA MET A 716 19.89 11.27 4.72
C MET A 716 19.63 9.82 5.08
N ALA A 717 18.72 9.58 6.01
CA ALA A 717 18.27 8.23 6.35
C ALA A 717 17.39 7.65 5.23
N ASN A 718 17.39 6.33 5.08
CA ASN A 718 16.42 5.58 4.29
C ASN A 718 15.72 4.57 5.20
N ILE A 719 14.47 4.83 5.54
CA ILE A 719 13.65 3.97 6.41
C ILE A 719 13.00 2.90 5.53
N VAL A 720 13.28 1.63 5.80
CA VAL A 720 12.69 0.49 5.07
C VAL A 720 11.64 -0.16 5.96
N THR A 721 10.40 -0.24 5.47
CA THR A 721 9.19 -0.60 6.23
C THR A 721 8.32 -1.64 5.52
N SER A 722 8.93 -2.73 5.06
CA SER A 722 8.24 -3.89 4.46
C SER A 722 8.34 -5.12 5.37
N ALA A 723 7.37 -6.03 5.47
CA ALA A 723 6.03 -6.06 4.90
C ALA A 723 4.97 -5.93 6.00
N ILE A 724 3.80 -5.35 5.71
CA ILE A 724 2.70 -5.31 6.70
C ILE A 724 1.92 -6.64 6.74
N VAL A 725 1.71 -7.31 5.60
CA VAL A 725 1.03 -8.61 5.52
C VAL A 725 1.98 -9.78 5.28
N ASN A 726 2.90 -9.64 4.31
CA ASN A 726 3.63 -10.76 3.71
C ASN A 726 4.58 -11.50 4.66
N THR A 727 5.10 -12.65 4.21
CA THR A 727 6.21 -13.33 4.90
C THR A 727 7.49 -12.48 4.86
N PRO A 728 8.29 -12.43 5.94
CA PRO A 728 9.66 -11.95 5.83
C PRO A 728 10.54 -12.95 5.06
N PRO A 729 11.68 -12.50 4.48
CA PRO A 729 12.63 -13.36 3.79
C PRO A 729 13.20 -14.46 4.71
N PRO A 730 13.65 -15.61 4.16
CA PRO A 730 14.20 -16.70 4.96
C PRO A 730 15.37 -16.26 5.86
N ASN A 731 15.43 -16.78 7.09
CA ASN A 731 16.46 -16.43 8.09
C ASN A 731 17.91 -16.53 7.59
N GLY A 732 18.19 -17.38 6.60
CA GLY A 732 19.50 -17.46 5.94
C GLY A 732 19.84 -16.21 5.12
N VAL A 733 18.87 -15.70 4.35
CA VAL A 733 18.97 -14.45 3.58
C VAL A 733 19.13 -13.26 4.52
N ILE A 734 18.29 -13.15 5.54
CA ILE A 734 18.39 -12.10 6.58
C ILE A 734 19.77 -12.11 7.26
N THR A 735 20.31 -13.30 7.55
CA THR A 735 21.66 -13.46 8.12
C THR A 735 22.75 -13.01 7.15
N LEU A 736 22.64 -13.35 5.87
CA LEU A 736 23.58 -12.93 4.83
C LEU A 736 23.55 -11.41 4.63
N VAL A 737 22.37 -10.81 4.42
CA VAL A 737 22.17 -9.38 4.25
C VAL A 737 22.64 -8.60 5.49
N SER A 738 22.29 -9.06 6.70
CA SER A 738 22.79 -8.45 7.95
C SER A 738 24.30 -8.58 8.15
N SER A 739 24.98 -9.54 7.51
CA SER A 739 26.45 -9.59 7.52
C SER A 739 27.07 -8.54 6.60
N LEU A 740 26.42 -8.27 5.45
CA LEU A 740 26.84 -7.26 4.48
C LEU A 740 26.57 -5.84 4.98
N ALA A 741 25.45 -5.64 5.70
CA ALA A 741 25.05 -4.38 6.33
C ALA A 741 26.10 -3.73 7.24
N SER A 742 27.03 -4.52 7.78
CA SER A 742 28.14 -4.04 8.62
C SER A 742 29.23 -3.27 7.85
N LYS A 743 29.17 -3.21 6.51
CA LYS A 743 30.22 -2.66 5.64
C LYS A 743 29.84 -1.30 5.08
N VAL A 744 30.80 -0.38 5.03
CA VAL A 744 30.64 0.92 4.35
C VAL A 744 30.69 0.74 2.84
N HIS A 745 29.63 1.14 2.14
CA HIS A 745 29.52 1.03 0.69
C HIS A 745 30.13 2.24 -0.02
N LYS A 746 31.31 2.06 -0.61
CA LYS A 746 32.16 3.17 -1.08
C LYS A 746 31.73 3.83 -2.40
N THR A 747 30.45 3.77 -2.77
CA THR A 747 30.02 4.05 -4.16
C THR A 747 29.87 5.53 -4.50
N MET A 748 29.84 6.40 -3.48
CA MET A 748 29.74 7.87 -3.63
C MET A 748 30.92 8.61 -2.97
N HIS A 749 32.05 7.94 -2.77
CA HIS A 749 33.27 8.59 -2.26
C HIS A 749 33.79 9.71 -3.18
N SER A 750 33.51 9.65 -4.48
CA SER A 750 33.83 10.70 -5.45
C SER A 750 33.06 11.99 -5.24
N SER A 751 31.87 11.93 -4.61
CA SER A 751 31.09 13.08 -4.15
C SER A 751 31.16 13.25 -2.62
N GLU A 752 32.22 12.72 -2.00
CA GLU A 752 32.47 12.75 -0.54
C GLU A 752 31.25 12.32 0.30
N THR A 753 30.63 11.20 -0.05
CA THR A 753 29.50 10.59 0.66
C THR A 753 29.82 9.14 1.09
N ASP A 754 29.64 8.84 2.37
CA ASP A 754 29.57 7.48 2.93
C ASP A 754 28.13 6.93 2.82
N GLU A 755 28.00 5.61 2.62
CA GLU A 755 26.73 4.86 2.57
C GLU A 755 26.84 3.69 3.55
N ILE A 756 26.01 3.68 4.61
CA ILE A 756 26.04 2.68 5.70
C ILE A 756 24.62 2.21 6.07
N MET A 757 24.53 1.19 6.93
CA MET A 757 23.29 0.83 7.64
C MET A 757 23.37 1.25 9.11
N VAL A 758 22.22 1.52 9.73
CA VAL A 758 22.10 1.93 11.14
C VAL A 758 21.62 0.75 11.99
N PRO A 759 22.30 0.41 13.12
CA PRO A 759 22.01 -0.79 13.90
C PRO A 759 20.84 -0.61 14.91
N ILE A 760 19.67 -0.16 14.44
CA ILE A 760 18.53 0.19 15.32
C ILE A 760 17.90 -0.99 16.08
N PHE A 761 18.03 -2.22 15.58
CA PHE A 761 17.36 -3.40 16.17
C PHE A 761 18.18 -4.01 17.30
N GLU A 762 18.37 -3.26 18.38
CA GLU A 762 19.21 -3.68 19.52
C GLU A 762 18.66 -4.88 20.30
N LYS A 763 17.34 -5.05 20.32
CA LYS A 763 16.60 -6.01 21.15
C LYS A 763 15.60 -6.81 20.31
N GLU A 764 15.28 -8.02 20.72
CA GLU A 764 14.26 -8.86 20.10
C GLU A 764 12.84 -8.32 20.40
N PRO A 765 11.93 -8.27 19.41
CA PRO A 765 10.62 -7.66 19.60
C PRO A 765 9.73 -8.49 20.53
N SER A 766 9.94 -9.80 20.59
CA SER A 766 9.15 -10.76 21.36
C SER A 766 9.40 -10.71 22.88
N ASN A 767 10.64 -10.48 23.31
CA ASN A 767 11.07 -10.68 24.69
C ASN A 767 12.12 -9.66 25.21
N GLY A 768 12.51 -8.67 24.39
CA GLY A 768 13.45 -7.61 24.76
C GLY A 768 14.92 -8.03 24.91
N GLN A 769 15.28 -9.28 24.60
CA GLN A 769 16.66 -9.78 24.75
C GLN A 769 17.60 -9.18 23.69
N PRO A 770 18.92 -9.01 23.97
CA PRO A 770 19.85 -8.39 23.02
C PRO A 770 19.99 -9.17 21.70
N ARG A 771 19.85 -8.46 20.57
CA ARG A 771 20.01 -9.03 19.22
C ARG A 771 21.46 -9.09 18.76
N LYS A 772 21.82 -10.21 18.13
CA LYS A 772 23.08 -10.37 17.37
C LYS A 772 23.03 -9.67 16.00
N GLN A 773 21.85 -9.61 15.38
CA GLN A 773 21.62 -8.96 14.08
C GLN A 773 20.85 -7.66 14.30
N LYS A 774 21.59 -6.54 14.36
CA LYS A 774 21.03 -5.21 14.69
C LYS A 774 20.60 -4.36 13.50
N TYR A 775 21.00 -4.72 12.27
CA TYR A 775 20.80 -3.87 11.07
C TYR A 775 19.52 -4.19 10.29
N ILE A 776 19.07 -5.45 10.33
CA ILE A 776 17.95 -5.97 9.52
C ILE A 776 16.98 -6.73 10.42
N MET A 777 15.68 -6.61 10.16
CA MET A 777 14.60 -7.24 10.91
C MET A 777 13.67 -8.01 9.97
N GLY A 778 13.90 -9.33 9.85
CA GLY A 778 13.00 -10.26 9.15
C GLY A 778 11.74 -10.57 9.97
N ALA A 779 10.85 -9.59 10.10
CA ALA A 779 9.53 -9.72 10.72
C ALA A 779 8.58 -8.65 10.16
N ARG A 780 7.27 -8.94 10.16
CA ARG A 780 6.26 -8.02 9.64
C ARG A 780 6.25 -6.70 10.39
N ASN A 781 6.08 -5.58 9.68
CA ASN A 781 6.17 -4.26 10.28
C ASN A 781 5.41 -3.19 9.47
N TRP A 782 5.21 -2.05 10.14
CA TRP A 782 4.75 -0.78 9.57
C TRP A 782 5.53 0.36 10.23
N CYS A 783 5.46 1.58 9.70
CA CYS A 783 6.14 2.73 10.31
C CYS A 783 5.14 3.79 10.78
N ARG A 784 5.24 4.21 12.04
CA ARG A 784 4.57 5.40 12.57
C ARG A 784 5.52 6.59 12.43
N VAL A 785 5.03 7.72 11.94
CA VAL A 785 5.86 8.92 11.76
C VAL A 785 5.19 10.16 12.35
N GLU A 786 5.93 10.85 13.21
CA GLU A 786 5.50 12.07 13.89
C GLU A 786 6.62 13.12 13.86
N TRP A 787 6.24 14.40 13.87
CA TRP A 787 7.18 15.52 13.97
C TRP A 787 7.04 16.17 15.34
N ASN A 788 8.17 16.32 16.05
CA ASN A 788 8.19 16.83 17.41
C ASN A 788 8.22 18.35 17.43
N GLN A 789 7.13 18.96 17.89
CA GLN A 789 6.96 20.41 17.97
C GLN A 789 7.89 21.10 18.98
N GLU A 790 8.50 20.36 19.91
CA GLU A 790 9.41 20.93 20.93
C GLU A 790 10.84 21.16 20.40
N ASN A 791 11.29 20.40 19.39
CA ASN A 791 12.69 20.44 18.91
C ASN A 791 12.89 20.27 17.39
N GLY A 792 11.83 20.05 16.62
CA GLY A 792 11.87 19.88 15.16
C GLY A 792 12.27 18.49 14.66
N ASP A 793 12.53 17.52 15.55
CA ASP A 793 12.89 16.15 15.17
C ASP A 793 11.73 15.45 14.45
N MET A 794 12.02 14.76 13.35
CA MET A 794 11.09 13.82 12.72
C MET A 794 11.40 12.40 13.19
N ILE A 795 10.44 11.76 13.87
CA ILE A 795 10.60 10.46 14.52
C ILE A 795 9.92 9.41 13.65
N PHE A 796 10.71 8.47 13.13
CA PHE A 796 10.24 7.31 12.36
C PHE A 796 10.30 6.07 13.27
N GLU A 797 9.17 5.66 13.82
CA GLU A 797 9.05 4.49 14.69
C GLU A 797 8.67 3.26 13.87
N LEU A 798 9.63 2.35 13.62
CA LEU A 798 9.35 1.06 12.98
C LEU A 798 8.66 0.13 13.98
N ARG A 799 7.42 -0.23 13.69
CA ARG A 799 6.50 -1.04 14.52
C ARG A 799 6.55 -2.49 14.05
N VAL A 800 7.40 -3.31 14.68
CA VAL A 800 7.71 -4.68 14.29
C VAL A 800 6.87 -5.70 15.07
N GLU A 801 6.25 -6.66 14.39
CA GLU A 801 5.43 -7.73 14.97
C GLU A 801 6.22 -8.56 16.01
N LYS A 802 5.69 -8.67 17.23
CA LYS A 802 6.32 -9.40 18.35
C LYS A 802 6.33 -10.90 18.17
N GLN A 803 5.26 -11.44 17.58
CA GLN A 803 5.05 -12.86 17.37
C GLN A 803 4.17 -13.04 16.14
N LYS A 804 4.59 -13.91 15.21
CA LYS A 804 3.92 -14.16 13.93
C LYS A 804 2.41 -14.36 14.12
N GLY A 805 1.62 -13.47 13.52
CA GLY A 805 0.16 -13.55 13.48
C GLY A 805 -0.58 -13.03 14.72
N TYR A 806 0.11 -12.53 15.75
CA TYR A 806 -0.53 -12.06 16.99
C TYR A 806 -1.01 -10.61 16.96
N GLY A 807 -0.59 -9.82 15.97
CA GLY A 807 -1.11 -8.45 15.80
C GLY A 807 -0.75 -7.48 16.93
N VAL A 808 0.47 -7.58 17.44
CA VAL A 808 1.03 -6.67 18.44
C VAL A 808 2.48 -6.35 18.06
N THR A 809 2.86 -5.08 18.06
CA THR A 809 4.21 -4.64 17.67
C THR A 809 5.08 -4.11 18.82
N THR A 810 6.40 -4.08 18.59
CA THR A 810 7.43 -3.35 19.35
C THR A 810 7.97 -2.22 18.47
N GLY A 811 8.17 -1.04 19.07
CA GLY A 811 8.71 0.13 18.37
C GLY A 811 10.23 0.18 18.36
N TYR A 812 10.80 0.59 17.22
CA TYR A 812 12.21 0.87 17.02
C TYR A 812 12.34 2.27 16.40
N PRO A 813 12.66 3.31 17.20
CA PRO A 813 12.71 4.68 16.70
C PRO A 813 14.00 4.98 15.93
N MET A 814 13.85 5.68 14.81
CA MET A 814 14.91 6.39 14.12
C MET A 814 14.58 7.89 14.14
N VAL A 815 15.40 8.68 14.81
CA VAL A 815 15.21 10.12 14.95
C VAL A 815 16.01 10.86 13.89
N VAL A 816 15.35 11.72 13.12
CA VAL A 816 15.97 12.57 12.11
C VAL A 816 15.90 14.04 12.56
N PRO A 817 17.04 14.70 12.86
CA PRO A 817 17.03 16.07 13.33
C PRO A 817 16.87 17.10 12.20
N PRO A 818 16.35 18.30 12.52
CA PRO A 818 16.19 19.40 11.57
C PRO A 818 17.53 19.89 10.99
N PRO A 819 17.50 20.70 9.92
CA PRO A 819 18.68 21.30 9.31
C PRO A 819 19.21 22.51 10.11
N VAL A 820 20.51 22.55 10.39
CA VAL A 820 21.18 23.59 11.22
C VAL A 820 22.53 24.05 10.59
N TRP A 821 22.84 23.63 9.36
CA TRP A 821 24.04 24.04 8.60
C TRP A 821 23.90 25.40 7.89
#